data_AF-A0A1Z9H9E1-F1
#
_entry.id   AF-A0A1Z9H9E1-F1
#
_cell.length_a   1.000
_cell.length_b   1.000
_cell.length_c   1.000
_cell.angle_alpha   90.00
_cell.angle_beta   90.00
_cell.angle_gamma   90.00
#
_symmetry.space_group_name_H-M   'P 1'
#
loop_
_entity.id
_entity.type
_entity.pdbx_description
1 polymer ?
#
loop_
_entity_poly.entity_id
_entity_poly.type
_entity_poly.pdbx_seq_one_letter_code
_entity_poly.pdbx_strand_id
1 'polypeptide(L)'
;MANGSVIDLTIESQGINSNDSDTKVPSNAAVKDAIDTAISNLVSGAPTALDTLNELAAALGDDAAFSTTVTTALGNRLKFDSSQTLSSAEKTQVLTNLGITSTIQEINFLDGVTSTLAYRTHTVTVGSKTGGGNAFYVDGGETPVLIILPGAKYRFDLSDSTNTGHAFQFSENIEGAGTGAYTANTNAVGTPGQSGSYNEITGSYQYPSLYYYCPNHTGMGNRLKTDASSYLGGLTSDKIEFDHDLIVDSKIVTKHSNTVKTMVVTVVTKTAAHPAHGVTGASSLGYSIDGIESPELTFAVGNTYKFDQSDSSNANHPLRFYTDEAKTAIFASGVTTSGIPGQSGAYTQIIPLETTPNVLYYQCSAHVKMGWKAVFNTRNLTSFLTDDLNEGSSNLYYTDARADARIAAASIDALSDVDTTTSAPSTGQALVWDGSKFEPGTVGSTLTIQDEGSALSTSGTTLNFVGTGVTASGTGPTKTITIPGAASGITIQEEGSAVGTAATTLNFVGSTVTAAGSGATKTITITGSSAGSGGTTVARDTLSGVSGTQAYTLSQSIADENNTYVFIDGVYQSKTTYSMSGTTLTFGYQPPVGTNNIEVIHYTSAPAVSDVGVLQVDTFDGANYSSNLTLTIAPENKQHTNVFINGVYQEKSTYTLSGNALTLTGYSATTGDTIEVESRKVITPSGLTYANMVSDTGTGDGSNQTFSTPNGAPQTKEFTLVYINGVYQAKSTYALTSGDIVFTTAPDLGDEVEIISINSVNTASVSGAVSSVNGQTGAVTLNTYTAPTVYVINSSATAVSNSVYVFTANLTLTLPASPSSGDSIKISNRSGVATCVLARNGSNIMGAASDLTLDTASASFELIYSDATNGWVIIGQ
;
A
#
# COMPACT_ATOMS: atom_id res chain seq x y z
N MET A 1 -96.98 27.87 -46.05
CA MET A 1 -97.63 28.23 -47.34
C MET A 1 -97.04 29.55 -47.81
N ALA A 2 -97.12 29.85 -49.12
CA ALA A 2 -96.41 30.92 -49.83
C ALA A 2 -94.88 30.68 -49.97
N ASN A 3 -94.39 30.79 -51.21
CA ASN A 3 -93.05 30.39 -51.66
C ASN A 3 -91.90 30.89 -50.78
N GLY A 4 -91.06 29.96 -50.32
CA GLY A 4 -89.76 30.28 -49.74
C GLY A 4 -88.82 29.09 -49.69
N SER A 5 -87.52 29.41 -49.69
CA SER A 5 -86.38 28.56 -49.31
C SER A 5 -85.96 27.44 -50.27
N VAL A 6 -84.79 26.87 -49.93
CA VAL A 6 -84.09 25.69 -50.48
C VAL A 6 -83.45 25.90 -51.87
N ILE A 7 -82.18 25.58 -52.12
CA ILE A 7 -80.88 25.64 -51.39
C ILE A 7 -79.84 25.10 -52.39
N ASP A 8 -78.67 25.72 -52.50
CA ASP A 8 -77.34 25.10 -52.72
C ASP A 8 -76.31 26.19 -53.10
N LEU A 9 -75.02 26.09 -52.72
CA LEU A 9 -74.35 25.10 -51.88
C LEU A 9 -73.33 25.81 -50.97
N THR A 10 -73.33 25.48 -49.67
CA THR A 10 -72.30 25.93 -48.74
C THR A 10 -71.04 25.10 -48.94
N ILE A 11 -69.91 25.74 -49.28
CA ILE A 11 -68.58 25.15 -49.09
C ILE A 11 -67.92 25.86 -47.91
N GLU A 12 -68.15 25.31 -46.72
CA GLU A 12 -67.33 25.59 -45.54
C GLU A 12 -65.96 24.94 -45.73
N SER A 13 -64.91 25.75 -45.90
CA SER A 13 -63.56 25.31 -45.57
C SER A 13 -63.47 25.16 -44.05
N GLN A 14 -63.72 23.94 -43.58
CA GLN A 14 -63.69 23.56 -42.16
C GLN A 14 -62.46 24.13 -41.43
N GLY A 15 -62.66 24.93 -40.38
CA GLY A 15 -61.58 25.25 -39.41
C GLY A 15 -61.44 26.70 -38.91
N ILE A 16 -62.12 27.70 -39.49
CA ILE A 16 -62.04 29.08 -38.96
C ILE A 16 -62.96 29.21 -37.73
N ASN A 17 -62.35 29.36 -36.55
CA ASN A 17 -63.06 29.59 -35.30
C ASN A 17 -63.67 31.01 -35.25
N SER A 18 -64.77 31.16 -34.51
CA SER A 18 -65.61 32.37 -34.47
C SER A 18 -65.04 33.52 -33.63
N ASN A 19 -63.74 33.79 -33.74
CA ASN A 19 -63.06 34.94 -33.13
C ASN A 19 -62.31 35.82 -34.14
N ASP A 20 -62.30 35.45 -35.42
CA ASP A 20 -61.90 36.36 -36.49
C ASP A 20 -62.94 37.47 -36.64
N SER A 21 -62.47 38.72 -36.71
CA SER A 21 -63.31 39.92 -36.89
C SER A 21 -63.00 40.66 -38.18
N ASP A 22 -62.12 40.14 -39.05
CA ASP A 22 -61.98 40.67 -40.40
C ASP A 22 -63.24 40.37 -41.22
N THR A 23 -63.67 41.38 -41.98
CA THR A 23 -64.85 41.31 -42.86
C THR A 23 -64.44 41.19 -44.33
N LYS A 24 -63.17 40.91 -44.59
CA LYS A 24 -62.57 40.87 -45.93
C LYS A 24 -61.51 39.77 -46.03
N VAL A 25 -61.46 39.10 -47.18
CA VAL A 25 -60.36 38.17 -47.49
C VAL A 25 -59.05 38.98 -47.59
N PRO A 26 -57.98 38.60 -46.87
CA PRO A 26 -56.69 39.27 -46.96
C PRO A 26 -56.15 39.33 -48.38
N SER A 27 -55.47 40.44 -48.73
CA SER A 27 -54.85 40.56 -50.05
C SER A 27 -53.60 39.68 -50.14
N ASN A 28 -53.23 39.24 -51.35
CA ASN A 28 -51.98 38.49 -51.56
C ASN A 28 -50.74 39.24 -51.06
N ALA A 29 -50.78 40.58 -50.99
CA ALA A 29 -49.72 41.39 -50.39
C ALA A 29 -49.70 41.26 -48.86
N ALA A 30 -50.83 41.37 -48.18
CA ALA A 30 -50.91 41.18 -46.72
C ALA A 30 -50.53 39.74 -46.30
N VAL A 31 -50.91 38.74 -47.10
CA VAL A 31 -50.47 37.35 -46.91
C VAL A 31 -48.96 37.22 -47.13
N LYS A 32 -48.39 37.89 -48.14
CA LYS A 32 -46.94 37.90 -48.36
C LYS A 32 -46.19 38.57 -47.20
N ASP A 33 -46.60 39.75 -46.76
CA ASP A 33 -45.96 40.48 -45.66
C ASP A 33 -46.01 39.67 -44.35
N ALA A 34 -47.11 38.97 -44.09
CA ALA A 34 -47.23 38.05 -42.95
C ALA A 34 -46.30 36.83 -43.07
N ILE A 35 -46.16 36.26 -44.27
CA ILE A 35 -45.24 35.15 -44.55
C ILE A 35 -43.78 35.60 -44.45
N ASP A 36 -43.41 36.74 -45.04
CA ASP A 36 -42.08 37.35 -44.95
C ASP A 36 -41.72 37.63 -43.48
N THR A 37 -42.66 38.16 -42.70
CA THR A 37 -42.49 38.40 -41.25
C THR A 37 -42.33 37.10 -40.48
N ALA A 38 -43.12 36.06 -40.77
CA ALA A 38 -42.99 34.75 -40.14
C ALA A 38 -41.66 34.06 -40.49
N ILE A 39 -41.19 34.18 -41.74
CA ILE A 39 -39.87 33.68 -42.18
C ILE A 39 -38.75 34.47 -41.48
N SER A 40 -38.85 35.79 -41.39
CA SER A 40 -37.87 36.64 -40.69
C SER A 40 -37.76 36.26 -39.20
N ASN A 41 -38.90 36.03 -38.54
CA ASN A 41 -38.96 35.57 -37.15
C ASN A 41 -38.47 34.12 -36.98
N LEU A 42 -38.62 33.26 -37.99
CA LEU A 42 -38.11 31.88 -37.97
C LEU A 42 -36.59 31.84 -38.18
N VAL A 43 -36.06 32.67 -39.07
CA VAL A 43 -34.61 32.84 -39.30
C VAL A 43 -33.95 33.45 -38.07
N SER A 44 -34.56 34.49 -37.49
CA SER A 44 -34.09 35.15 -36.26
C SER A 44 -34.42 34.39 -34.97
N GLY A 45 -35.09 33.24 -35.08
CA GLY A 45 -35.55 32.40 -33.97
C GLY A 45 -35.08 30.95 -34.05
N ALA A 46 -34.16 30.64 -34.97
CA ALA A 46 -33.54 29.33 -35.06
C ALA A 46 -32.68 29.06 -33.80
N PRO A 47 -32.60 27.81 -33.30
CA PRO A 47 -31.75 27.48 -32.16
C PRO A 47 -30.28 27.81 -32.43
N THR A 48 -29.52 28.14 -31.37
CA THR A 48 -28.13 28.65 -31.43
C THR A 48 -27.14 27.81 -32.22
N ALA A 49 -27.43 26.54 -32.52
CA ALA A 49 -26.64 25.73 -33.45
C ALA A 49 -26.64 26.25 -34.90
N LEU A 50 -27.65 27.03 -35.31
CA LEU A 50 -27.81 27.57 -36.67
C LEU A 50 -27.41 29.03 -36.82
N ASP A 51 -27.29 29.80 -35.72
CA ASP A 51 -26.67 31.14 -35.74
C ASP A 51 -25.16 31.05 -36.00
N THR A 52 -24.54 29.89 -35.75
CA THR A 52 -23.09 29.63 -35.91
C THR A 52 -22.46 30.05 -37.24
N LEU A 53 -23.22 30.10 -38.34
CA LEU A 53 -22.71 30.59 -39.63
C LEU A 53 -22.67 32.13 -39.72
N ASN A 54 -23.61 32.80 -39.05
CA ASN A 54 -23.68 34.25 -38.92
C ASN A 54 -22.69 34.75 -37.84
N GLU A 55 -22.60 34.04 -36.71
CA GLU A 55 -21.52 34.22 -35.71
C GLU A 55 -20.13 34.05 -36.35
N LEU A 56 -19.93 33.05 -37.22
CA LEU A 56 -18.66 32.83 -37.92
C LEU A 56 -18.37 33.90 -38.98
N ALA A 57 -19.39 34.39 -39.71
CA ALA A 57 -19.22 35.49 -40.65
C ALA A 57 -18.75 36.77 -39.93
N ALA A 58 -19.44 37.13 -38.84
CA ALA A 58 -19.08 38.27 -38.00
C ALA A 58 -17.70 38.10 -37.33
N ALA A 59 -17.34 36.89 -36.88
CA ALA A 59 -16.02 36.59 -36.33
C ALA A 59 -14.88 36.66 -37.37
N LEU A 60 -15.20 36.52 -38.65
CA LEU A 60 -14.29 36.76 -39.79
C LEU A 60 -14.43 38.19 -40.37
N GLY A 61 -15.21 39.06 -39.71
CA GLY A 61 -15.36 40.48 -40.05
C GLY A 61 -16.25 40.77 -41.26
N ASP A 62 -17.13 39.84 -41.65
CA ASP A 62 -18.03 39.92 -42.81
C ASP A 62 -17.33 40.20 -44.16
N ASP A 63 -16.02 39.92 -44.25
CA ASP A 63 -15.22 40.15 -45.45
C ASP A 63 -15.54 39.12 -46.54
N ALA A 64 -16.40 39.50 -47.49
CA ALA A 64 -16.72 38.71 -48.68
C ALA A 64 -15.49 38.38 -49.56
N ALA A 65 -14.35 39.04 -49.35
CA ALA A 65 -13.07 38.78 -50.02
C ALA A 65 -12.01 38.16 -49.10
N PHE A 66 -12.37 37.67 -47.90
CA PHE A 66 -11.46 37.20 -46.83
C PHE A 66 -10.28 36.34 -47.31
N SER A 67 -10.53 35.37 -48.21
CA SER A 67 -9.48 34.52 -48.77
C SER A 67 -8.41 35.29 -49.56
N THR A 68 -8.80 36.35 -50.26
CA THR A 68 -7.91 37.27 -50.99
C THR A 68 -7.20 38.22 -50.03
N THR A 69 -7.92 38.75 -49.03
CA THR A 69 -7.37 39.60 -47.97
C THR A 69 -6.24 38.89 -47.21
N VAL A 70 -6.49 37.66 -46.72
CA VAL A 70 -5.50 36.84 -46.01
C VAL A 70 -4.34 36.43 -46.93
N THR A 71 -4.62 36.03 -48.17
CA THR A 71 -3.57 35.66 -49.14
C THR A 71 -2.65 36.85 -49.46
N THR A 72 -3.19 38.06 -49.56
CA THR A 72 -2.43 39.30 -49.76
C THR A 72 -1.58 39.63 -48.54
N ALA A 73 -2.17 39.55 -47.34
CA ALA A 73 -1.45 39.79 -46.08
C ALA A 73 -0.28 38.81 -45.87
N LEU A 74 -0.44 37.53 -46.27
CA LEU A 74 0.63 36.53 -46.26
C LEU A 74 1.67 36.79 -47.36
N GLY A 75 1.25 37.19 -48.57
CA GLY A 75 2.15 37.55 -49.68
C GLY A 75 3.09 38.72 -49.35
N ASN A 76 2.63 39.65 -48.52
CA ASN A 76 3.40 40.80 -48.04
C ASN A 76 4.44 40.47 -46.96
N ARG A 77 4.46 39.23 -46.40
CA ARG A 77 5.50 38.81 -45.44
C ARG A 77 6.77 38.42 -46.17
N LEU A 78 7.93 38.69 -45.55
CA LEU A 78 9.21 38.20 -46.05
C LEU A 78 9.28 36.67 -45.93
N LYS A 79 9.66 36.01 -47.02
CA LYS A 79 9.92 34.56 -47.10
C LYS A 79 11.37 34.25 -46.72
N PHE A 80 11.56 33.14 -46.04
CA PHE A 80 12.88 32.59 -45.68
C PHE A 80 13.30 31.44 -46.63
N ASP A 81 12.33 30.82 -47.28
CA ASP A 81 12.43 29.59 -48.08
C ASP A 81 12.65 29.85 -49.58
N SER A 82 12.34 31.06 -50.06
CA SER A 82 12.45 31.43 -51.47
C SER A 82 12.52 32.94 -51.66
N SER A 83 13.31 33.37 -52.65
CA SER A 83 13.51 34.79 -52.98
C SER A 83 12.21 35.46 -53.46
N GLN A 84 11.93 36.67 -52.97
CA GLN A 84 10.80 37.49 -53.41
C GLN A 84 11.27 38.65 -54.31
N THR A 85 10.58 38.83 -55.43
CA THR A 85 10.73 40.00 -56.29
C THR A 85 10.05 41.21 -55.65
N LEU A 86 10.78 41.91 -54.78
CA LEU A 86 10.35 43.15 -54.14
C LEU A 86 10.92 44.40 -54.84
N SER A 87 10.15 45.48 -54.86
CA SER A 87 10.62 46.81 -55.29
C SER A 87 11.64 47.40 -54.30
N SER A 88 12.32 48.48 -54.70
CA SER A 88 13.31 49.16 -53.84
C SER A 88 12.69 49.72 -52.56
N ALA A 89 11.44 50.20 -52.60
CA ALA A 89 10.77 50.73 -51.42
C ALA A 89 10.40 49.63 -50.41
N GLU A 90 9.87 48.51 -50.91
CA GLU A 90 9.53 47.34 -50.08
C GLU A 90 10.79 46.73 -49.46
N LYS A 91 11.91 46.66 -50.20
CA LYS A 91 13.21 46.22 -49.67
C LYS A 91 13.69 47.11 -48.51
N THR A 92 13.62 48.44 -48.65
CA THR A 92 13.95 49.36 -47.55
C THR A 92 13.04 49.15 -46.35
N GLN A 93 11.73 49.00 -46.55
CA GLN A 93 10.79 48.75 -45.44
C GLN A 93 11.05 47.41 -44.75
N VAL A 94 11.40 46.36 -45.50
CA VAL A 94 11.81 45.05 -44.95
C VAL A 94 13.07 45.18 -44.10
N LEU A 95 14.12 45.85 -44.58
CA LEU A 95 15.35 46.05 -43.81
C LEU A 95 15.10 46.85 -42.52
N THR A 96 14.30 47.93 -42.59
CA THR A 96 13.85 48.69 -41.42
C THR A 96 13.08 47.82 -40.42
N ASN A 97 12.14 46.99 -40.90
CA ASN A 97 11.33 46.11 -40.05
C ASN A 97 12.16 44.98 -39.41
N LEU A 98 13.29 44.60 -40.02
CA LEU A 98 14.26 43.66 -39.45
C LEU A 98 15.32 44.32 -38.55
N GLY A 99 15.28 45.66 -38.39
CA GLY A 99 16.27 46.42 -37.62
C GLY A 99 17.65 46.55 -38.29
N ILE A 100 17.77 46.22 -39.59
CA ILE A 100 19.04 46.26 -40.33
C ILE A 100 19.28 47.71 -40.78
N THR A 101 20.13 48.42 -40.05
CA THR A 101 20.49 49.83 -40.29
C THR A 101 21.74 50.02 -41.16
N SER A 102 22.55 48.98 -41.34
CA SER A 102 23.82 49.04 -42.08
C SER A 102 23.63 49.21 -43.59
N THR A 103 24.55 49.96 -44.20
CA THR A 103 24.64 50.17 -45.64
C THR A 103 25.22 48.96 -46.38
N ILE A 104 24.99 48.90 -47.69
CA ILE A 104 25.60 47.86 -48.56
C ILE A 104 27.15 47.93 -48.52
N GLN A 105 27.74 49.11 -48.28
CA GLN A 105 29.19 49.21 -48.10
C GLN A 105 29.67 48.53 -46.80
N GLU A 106 28.95 48.66 -45.69
CA GLU A 106 29.29 47.97 -44.44
C GLU A 106 29.14 46.45 -44.56
N ILE A 107 28.08 45.98 -45.22
CA ILE A 107 27.86 44.53 -45.46
C ILE A 107 29.04 43.92 -46.25
N ASN A 108 29.58 44.64 -47.24
CA ASN A 108 30.74 44.19 -48.02
C ASN A 108 32.05 44.05 -47.21
N PHE A 109 32.15 44.60 -45.99
CA PHE A 109 33.30 44.40 -45.11
C PHE A 109 33.17 43.19 -44.17
N LEU A 110 31.96 42.65 -43.97
CA LEU A 110 31.70 41.52 -43.05
C LEU A 110 31.60 40.16 -43.77
N ASP A 111 31.26 40.16 -45.06
CA ASP A 111 31.04 38.94 -45.87
C ASP A 111 32.31 38.09 -46.08
N GLY A 112 33.45 38.73 -46.38
CA GLY A 112 34.76 38.07 -46.57
C GLY A 112 34.90 37.16 -47.81
N VAL A 113 33.81 36.87 -48.54
CA VAL A 113 33.76 35.95 -49.69
C VAL A 113 33.86 36.70 -51.03
N THR A 114 33.50 37.99 -51.06
CA THR A 114 33.41 38.81 -52.29
C THR A 114 34.45 39.93 -52.40
N SER A 115 35.73 39.63 -52.18
CA SER A 115 36.83 40.47 -52.69
C SER A 115 37.75 39.72 -53.65
N THR A 116 37.60 39.98 -54.96
CA THR A 116 38.62 39.63 -55.95
C THR A 116 39.84 40.52 -55.77
N LEU A 117 41.01 39.91 -55.56
CA LEU A 117 42.26 40.58 -55.20
C LEU A 117 42.74 41.58 -56.27
N ALA A 118 42.35 42.85 -56.12
CA ALA A 118 42.99 43.98 -56.78
C ALA A 118 44.27 44.36 -56.03
N TYR A 119 45.39 44.48 -56.74
CA TYR A 119 46.65 44.95 -56.17
C TYR A 119 46.56 46.41 -55.75
N ARG A 120 47.09 46.75 -54.56
CA ARG A 120 47.40 48.13 -54.18
C ARG A 120 48.73 48.51 -54.82
N THR A 121 48.69 49.27 -55.91
CA THR A 121 49.89 49.69 -56.64
C THR A 121 50.38 51.04 -56.14
N HIS A 122 51.65 51.10 -55.77
CA HIS A 122 52.44 52.30 -55.47
C HIS A 122 53.40 52.58 -56.63
N THR A 123 53.61 53.84 -56.98
CA THR A 123 54.60 54.25 -57.98
C THR A 123 55.93 54.55 -57.29
N VAL A 124 57.03 53.98 -57.78
CA VAL A 124 58.38 54.24 -57.25
C VAL A 124 59.23 54.97 -58.29
N THR A 125 59.90 56.03 -57.86
CA THR A 125 60.92 56.76 -58.63
C THR A 125 62.16 57.02 -57.76
N VAL A 126 63.23 57.54 -58.37
CA VAL A 126 64.46 57.93 -57.65
C VAL A 126 64.73 59.42 -57.84
N GLY A 127 65.06 60.09 -56.73
CA GLY A 127 65.39 61.52 -56.71
C GLY A 127 66.52 61.86 -55.73
N SER A 128 66.93 63.13 -55.73
CA SER A 128 67.97 63.65 -54.84
C SER A 128 67.45 63.79 -53.40
N LYS A 129 68.09 63.11 -52.46
CA LYS A 129 67.70 63.07 -51.05
C LYS A 129 67.90 64.43 -50.35
N THR A 130 66.98 64.79 -49.47
CA THR A 130 67.11 65.93 -48.56
C THR A 130 68.31 65.70 -47.61
N GLY A 131 69.39 66.46 -47.81
CA GLY A 131 70.67 66.29 -47.11
C GLY A 131 71.79 65.65 -47.94
N GLY A 132 71.50 65.18 -49.15
CA GLY A 132 72.47 64.65 -50.11
C GLY A 132 72.40 63.13 -50.30
N GLY A 133 72.83 62.68 -51.49
CA GLY A 133 72.63 61.31 -51.97
C GLY A 133 71.34 61.13 -52.76
N ASN A 134 70.98 59.87 -53.07
CA ASN A 134 69.73 59.53 -53.74
C ASN A 134 68.73 58.95 -52.72
N ALA A 135 67.44 58.96 -53.07
CA ALA A 135 66.34 58.42 -52.28
C ALA A 135 65.30 57.76 -53.19
N PHE A 136 64.63 56.72 -52.70
CA PHE A 136 63.38 56.27 -53.31
C PHE A 136 62.25 57.25 -52.96
N TYR A 137 61.49 57.66 -53.97
CA TYR A 137 60.25 58.37 -53.80
C TYR A 137 59.11 57.41 -54.09
N VAL A 138 58.21 57.20 -53.13
CA VAL A 138 57.07 56.29 -53.25
C VAL A 138 55.79 57.12 -53.19
N ASP A 139 54.99 57.05 -54.25
CA ASP A 139 53.86 57.96 -54.53
C ASP A 139 54.22 59.45 -54.38
N GLY A 140 55.49 59.80 -54.67
CA GLY A 140 56.02 61.16 -54.58
C GLY A 140 56.50 61.60 -53.18
N GLY A 141 56.33 60.79 -52.14
CA GLY A 141 56.93 61.04 -50.82
C GLY A 141 58.39 60.58 -50.75
N GLU A 142 59.28 61.34 -50.11
CA GLU A 142 60.70 60.96 -49.93
C GLU A 142 60.87 59.90 -48.84
N THR A 143 61.28 58.68 -49.21
CA THR A 143 61.51 57.56 -48.27
C THR A 143 60.40 57.37 -47.22
N PRO A 144 59.10 57.29 -47.58
CA PRO A 144 58.02 57.20 -46.61
C PRO A 144 58.05 55.88 -45.83
N VAL A 145 57.55 55.90 -44.58
CA VAL A 145 57.21 54.65 -43.88
C VAL A 145 55.96 54.08 -44.54
N LEU A 146 56.10 52.93 -45.19
CA LEU A 146 55.02 52.29 -45.92
C LEU A 146 54.21 51.37 -45.00
N ILE A 147 52.89 51.31 -45.21
CA ILE A 147 51.97 50.48 -44.43
C ILE A 147 51.35 49.40 -45.31
N ILE A 148 51.59 48.14 -44.94
CA ILE A 148 51.00 46.96 -45.57
C ILE A 148 50.01 46.26 -44.64
N LEU A 149 48.82 45.96 -45.17
CA LEU A 149 47.79 45.20 -44.45
C LEU A 149 47.96 43.69 -44.71
N PRO A 150 47.90 42.83 -43.67
CA PRO A 150 47.95 41.38 -43.83
C PRO A 150 46.92 40.84 -44.84
N GLY A 151 47.33 39.84 -45.63
CA GLY A 151 46.52 39.24 -46.71
C GLY A 151 46.40 40.08 -47.99
N ALA A 152 46.47 41.41 -47.91
CA ALA A 152 46.41 42.29 -49.08
C ALA A 152 47.70 42.25 -49.90
N LYS A 153 47.58 42.37 -51.24
CA LYS A 153 48.72 42.39 -52.16
C LYS A 153 49.10 43.82 -52.55
N TYR A 154 50.38 44.12 -52.44
CA TYR A 154 50.98 45.40 -52.78
C TYR A 154 51.95 45.22 -53.95
N ARG A 155 51.95 46.18 -54.88
CA ARG A 155 52.88 46.24 -56.02
C ARG A 155 53.59 47.59 -56.01
N PHE A 156 54.90 47.58 -56.15
CA PHE A 156 55.75 48.75 -56.30
C PHE A 156 56.20 48.81 -57.76
N ASP A 157 55.61 49.71 -58.53
CA ASP A 157 55.94 49.90 -59.95
C ASP A 157 57.28 50.63 -60.08
N LEU A 158 58.22 50.00 -60.79
CA LEU A 158 59.60 50.44 -61.00
C LEU A 158 59.83 50.86 -62.46
N SER A 159 58.76 51.01 -63.25
CA SER A 159 58.79 51.31 -64.68
C SER A 159 59.41 52.67 -65.04
N ASP A 160 59.42 53.63 -64.12
CA ASP A 160 60.01 54.94 -64.35
C ASP A 160 61.54 54.85 -64.46
N SER A 161 62.11 55.49 -65.49
CA SER A 161 63.51 55.37 -65.87
C SER A 161 64.51 55.87 -64.80
N THR A 162 64.07 56.68 -63.83
CA THR A 162 64.91 57.08 -62.68
C THR A 162 65.37 55.89 -61.83
N ASN A 163 64.62 54.78 -61.81
CA ASN A 163 65.00 53.56 -61.10
C ASN A 163 66.19 52.79 -61.74
N THR A 164 66.70 53.24 -62.90
CA THR A 164 67.84 52.60 -63.58
C THR A 164 69.07 52.56 -62.67
N GLY A 165 69.55 51.36 -62.33
CA GLY A 165 70.68 51.16 -61.40
C GLY A 165 70.32 51.17 -59.91
N HIS A 166 69.05 51.39 -59.57
CA HIS A 166 68.53 51.47 -58.20
C HIS A 166 67.50 50.36 -57.95
N ALA A 167 67.96 49.19 -57.50
CA ALA A 167 67.07 48.06 -57.19
C ALA A 167 66.32 48.28 -55.87
N PHE A 168 64.98 48.21 -55.90
CA PHE A 168 64.12 48.34 -54.72
C PHE A 168 63.89 46.97 -54.07
N GLN A 169 64.64 46.62 -53.03
CA GLN A 169 64.57 45.29 -52.40
C GLN A 169 64.01 45.37 -50.97
N PHE A 170 63.45 44.26 -50.48
CA PHE A 170 63.01 44.12 -49.10
C PHE A 170 64.08 43.44 -48.24
N SER A 171 64.17 43.77 -46.95
CA SER A 171 65.07 43.13 -45.98
C SER A 171 64.47 43.15 -44.57
N GLU A 172 64.86 42.20 -43.73
CA GLU A 172 64.57 42.17 -42.29
C GLU A 172 65.47 43.12 -41.48
N ASN A 173 66.55 43.62 -42.12
CA ASN A 173 67.53 44.53 -41.51
C ASN A 173 67.56 45.87 -42.26
N ILE A 174 67.76 46.95 -41.51
CA ILE A 174 67.94 48.29 -42.07
C ILE A 174 69.14 48.31 -43.04
N GLU A 175 68.96 48.97 -44.19
CA GLU A 175 69.94 49.01 -45.32
C GLU A 175 70.42 47.64 -45.84
N GLY A 176 69.71 46.54 -45.54
CA GLY A 176 70.12 45.19 -45.95
C GLY A 176 71.33 44.64 -45.19
N ALA A 177 71.67 45.19 -44.02
CA ALA A 177 72.86 44.80 -43.28
C ALA A 177 72.86 43.31 -42.88
N GLY A 178 73.90 42.57 -43.30
CA GLY A 178 74.18 41.20 -42.85
C GLY A 178 73.26 40.09 -43.37
N THR A 179 72.24 40.41 -44.17
CA THR A 179 71.26 39.43 -44.70
C THR A 179 71.03 39.62 -46.20
N GLY A 180 70.70 38.53 -46.90
CA GLY A 180 70.21 38.63 -48.27
C GLY A 180 68.82 39.30 -48.33
N ALA A 181 68.39 39.67 -49.54
CA ALA A 181 67.06 40.24 -49.75
C ALA A 181 65.95 39.27 -49.26
N TYR A 182 64.92 39.82 -48.64
CA TYR A 182 63.76 39.08 -48.16
C TYR A 182 62.89 38.60 -49.33
N THR A 183 62.77 37.29 -49.50
CA THR A 183 62.10 36.68 -50.67
C THR A 183 60.71 36.13 -50.37
N ALA A 184 60.37 35.82 -49.11
CA ALA A 184 59.11 35.17 -48.76
C ALA A 184 57.90 36.06 -49.09
N ASN A 185 56.90 35.51 -49.79
CA ASN A 185 55.70 36.21 -50.28
C ASN A 185 55.96 37.46 -51.14
N THR A 186 57.19 37.63 -51.63
CA THR A 186 57.57 38.68 -52.60
C THR A 186 57.64 38.10 -54.01
N ASN A 187 57.53 38.97 -55.02
CA ASN A 187 57.70 38.62 -56.43
C ASN A 187 58.35 39.79 -57.16
N ALA A 188 59.35 39.54 -58.00
CA ALA A 188 60.12 40.58 -58.68
C ALA A 188 60.10 40.34 -60.19
N VAL A 189 59.71 41.35 -60.95
CA VAL A 189 59.46 41.25 -62.40
C VAL A 189 60.15 42.39 -63.15
N GLY A 190 60.84 42.04 -64.24
CA GLY A 190 61.57 42.99 -65.08
C GLY A 190 62.86 43.52 -64.46
N THR A 191 63.38 44.60 -65.03
CA THR A 191 64.56 45.33 -64.54
C THR A 191 64.14 46.75 -64.16
N PRO A 192 64.47 47.25 -62.94
CA PRO A 192 64.12 48.60 -62.52
C PRO A 192 64.58 49.66 -63.52
N GLY A 193 63.69 50.60 -63.83
CA GLY A 193 63.89 51.62 -64.87
C GLY A 193 63.26 51.28 -66.22
N GLN A 194 62.62 50.11 -66.36
CA GLN A 194 62.10 49.60 -67.64
C GLN A 194 60.61 49.28 -67.54
N SER A 195 59.85 49.58 -68.60
CA SER A 195 58.38 49.50 -68.63
C SER A 195 57.85 48.11 -68.25
N GLY A 196 56.92 48.07 -67.29
CA GLY A 196 56.33 46.85 -66.75
C GLY A 196 57.16 46.16 -65.66
N SER A 197 58.25 46.78 -65.20
CA SER A 197 59.01 46.26 -64.04
C SER A 197 58.36 46.64 -62.72
N TYR A 198 58.32 45.71 -61.78
CA TYR A 198 57.74 45.92 -60.46
C TYR A 198 58.24 44.89 -59.45
N ASN A 199 58.17 45.24 -58.17
CA ASN A 199 58.31 44.30 -57.05
C ASN A 199 57.01 44.25 -56.23
N GLU A 200 56.58 43.07 -55.85
CA GLU A 200 55.36 42.80 -55.08
C GLU A 200 55.68 42.27 -53.69
N ILE A 201 54.77 42.51 -52.75
CA ILE A 201 54.70 41.80 -51.47
C ILE A 201 53.24 41.59 -51.07
N THR A 202 52.91 40.39 -50.58
CA THR A 202 51.62 40.14 -49.90
C THR A 202 51.80 40.44 -48.41
N GLY A 203 50.86 41.12 -47.74
CA GLY A 203 50.97 41.35 -46.28
C GLY A 203 50.85 40.04 -45.47
N SER A 204 51.51 39.96 -44.33
CA SER A 204 51.41 38.83 -43.38
C SER A 204 51.54 39.31 -41.95
N TYR A 205 50.83 38.65 -41.02
CA TYR A 205 51.00 38.85 -39.57
C TYR A 205 52.34 38.29 -39.05
N GLN A 206 53.00 37.41 -39.80
CA GLN A 206 54.24 36.72 -39.41
C GLN A 206 55.53 37.49 -39.80
N TYR A 207 55.44 38.77 -40.16
CA TYR A 207 56.62 39.50 -40.62
C TYR A 207 57.48 40.07 -39.49
N PRO A 208 58.82 39.96 -39.59
CA PRO A 208 59.73 40.75 -38.77
C PRO A 208 59.61 42.23 -39.16
N SER A 209 60.42 43.10 -38.55
CA SER A 209 60.48 44.50 -38.96
C SER A 209 61.13 44.63 -40.34
N LEU A 210 60.31 44.60 -41.38
CA LEU A 210 60.77 44.75 -42.76
C LEU A 210 61.15 46.20 -43.08
N TYR A 211 62.08 46.32 -44.02
CA TYR A 211 62.56 47.55 -44.64
C TYR A 211 62.54 47.35 -46.15
N TYR A 212 62.30 48.43 -46.91
CA TYR A 212 62.71 48.49 -48.32
C TYR A 212 64.02 49.30 -48.41
N TYR A 213 64.94 48.91 -49.29
CA TYR A 213 66.28 49.50 -49.40
C TYR A 213 66.85 49.33 -50.82
N CYS A 214 67.99 49.98 -51.09
CA CYS A 214 68.75 49.79 -52.32
C CYS A 214 70.09 49.09 -52.00
N PRO A 215 70.37 47.88 -52.53
CA PRO A 215 71.63 47.17 -52.25
C PRO A 215 72.86 47.88 -52.82
N ASN A 216 72.66 48.79 -53.78
CA ASN A 216 73.75 49.54 -54.43
C ASN A 216 74.07 50.87 -53.71
N HIS A 217 73.18 51.38 -52.85
CA HIS A 217 73.23 52.76 -52.36
C HIS A 217 72.58 52.90 -50.97
N THR A 218 73.40 53.18 -49.96
CA THR A 218 72.97 53.34 -48.56
C THR A 218 72.09 54.57 -48.36
N GLY A 219 71.03 54.44 -47.56
CA GLY A 219 70.15 55.53 -47.13
C GLY A 219 69.00 55.82 -48.09
N MET A 220 68.79 54.98 -49.11
CA MET A 220 67.67 55.12 -50.05
C MET A 220 66.33 54.57 -49.52
N GLY A 221 66.36 53.82 -48.42
CA GLY A 221 65.24 53.03 -47.91
C GLY A 221 64.49 53.61 -46.72
N ASN A 222 63.43 52.92 -46.30
CA ASN A 222 62.81 53.10 -44.98
C ASN A 222 62.05 51.82 -44.55
N ARG A 223 61.43 51.86 -43.37
CA ARG A 223 60.68 50.74 -42.77
C ARG A 223 59.36 50.49 -43.49
N LEU A 224 59.05 49.22 -43.66
CA LEU A 224 57.77 48.67 -44.11
C LEU A 224 57.03 48.14 -42.87
N LYS A 225 55.98 48.83 -42.44
CA LYS A 225 55.17 48.45 -41.28
C LYS A 225 54.00 47.56 -41.71
N THR A 226 53.74 46.49 -40.97
CA THR A 226 52.43 45.85 -40.93
C THR A 226 51.52 46.64 -39.99
N ASP A 227 50.36 47.08 -40.46
CA ASP A 227 49.32 47.66 -39.60
C ASP A 227 48.19 46.64 -39.40
N ALA A 228 47.87 46.37 -38.14
CA ALA A 228 46.81 45.46 -37.72
C ALA A 228 45.53 46.18 -37.28
N SER A 229 45.56 47.51 -37.15
CA SER A 229 44.45 48.30 -36.60
C SER A 229 43.21 48.33 -37.50
N SER A 230 43.36 48.17 -38.81
CA SER A 230 42.26 48.25 -39.77
C SER A 230 41.39 46.98 -39.87
N TYR A 231 41.56 46.01 -38.97
CA TYR A 231 40.74 44.78 -38.91
C TYR A 231 39.86 44.70 -37.65
N LEU A 232 39.47 45.87 -37.11
CA LEU A 232 38.70 45.99 -35.87
C LEU A 232 37.22 46.37 -36.08
N GLY A 233 36.74 46.44 -37.33
CA GLY A 233 35.38 46.88 -37.69
C GLY A 233 34.24 45.91 -37.38
N GLY A 234 34.36 45.06 -36.35
CA GLY A 234 33.38 44.01 -36.05
C GLY A 234 33.55 43.27 -34.73
N LEU A 235 34.32 43.81 -33.76
CA LEU A 235 34.49 43.19 -32.44
C LEU A 235 33.74 43.97 -31.36
N THR A 236 32.85 43.29 -30.64
CA THR A 236 32.24 43.81 -29.41
C THR A 236 33.24 43.81 -28.26
N SER A 237 32.95 44.59 -27.21
CA SER A 237 33.92 44.94 -26.15
C SER A 237 34.50 43.75 -25.36
N ASP A 238 33.86 42.59 -25.43
CA ASP A 238 34.07 41.49 -24.48
C ASP A 238 35.11 40.46 -24.94
N LYS A 239 35.67 40.61 -26.16
CA LYS A 239 36.64 39.66 -26.75
C LYS A 239 37.85 40.32 -27.42
N ILE A 240 38.37 41.40 -26.86
CA ILE A 240 39.65 41.98 -27.28
C ILE A 240 40.80 41.45 -26.42
N GLU A 241 41.17 40.18 -26.62
CA GLU A 241 42.48 39.68 -26.19
C GLU A 241 43.51 40.07 -27.25
N PHE A 242 44.29 41.14 -27.00
CA PHE A 242 45.29 41.63 -27.93
C PHE A 242 46.42 40.62 -28.10
N ASP A 243 46.46 39.92 -29.24
CA ASP A 243 47.51 38.92 -29.52
C ASP A 243 48.90 39.55 -29.83
N HIS A 244 49.00 40.88 -29.86
CA HIS A 244 50.25 41.62 -30.00
C HIS A 244 50.26 42.83 -29.04
N ASP A 245 51.44 43.32 -28.66
CA ASP A 245 51.55 44.54 -27.85
C ASP A 245 50.98 45.74 -28.62
N LEU A 246 50.13 46.52 -27.96
CA LEU A 246 49.39 47.62 -28.57
C LEU A 246 50.04 48.97 -28.24
N ILE A 247 50.27 49.78 -29.26
CA ILE A 247 50.75 51.17 -29.13
C ILE A 247 49.61 52.10 -29.54
N VAL A 248 49.12 52.92 -28.60
CA VAL A 248 48.08 53.93 -28.84
C VAL A 248 48.43 55.19 -28.07
N ASP A 249 48.37 56.35 -28.72
CA ASP A 249 48.44 57.69 -28.10
C ASP A 249 49.44 57.82 -26.92
N SER A 250 50.72 57.62 -27.23
CA SER A 250 51.83 57.67 -26.26
C SER A 250 51.71 56.66 -25.09
N LYS A 251 51.04 55.52 -25.32
CA LYS A 251 50.97 54.37 -24.40
C LYS A 251 51.52 53.11 -25.05
N ILE A 252 52.13 52.25 -24.24
CA ILE A 252 52.55 50.89 -24.63
C ILE A 252 51.81 49.90 -23.72
N VAL A 253 50.86 49.15 -24.28
CA VAL A 253 50.07 48.14 -23.58
C VAL A 253 50.56 46.76 -23.98
N THR A 254 51.03 45.97 -23.02
CA THR A 254 51.63 44.65 -23.29
C THR A 254 50.75 43.50 -22.83
N LYS A 255 50.55 42.48 -23.67
CA LYS A 255 49.76 41.29 -23.33
C LYS A 255 50.50 40.38 -22.35
N HIS A 256 49.80 39.43 -21.72
CA HIS A 256 50.48 38.40 -20.91
C HIS A 256 51.37 37.50 -21.78
N SER A 257 52.62 37.28 -21.37
CA SER A 257 53.62 36.54 -22.15
C SER A 257 54.70 35.95 -21.25
N ASN A 258 55.02 34.67 -21.48
CA ASN A 258 56.14 33.98 -20.82
C ASN A 258 57.51 34.32 -21.43
N THR A 259 57.57 35.22 -22.42
CA THR A 259 58.80 35.66 -23.10
C THR A 259 59.25 37.02 -22.57
N VAL A 260 60.57 37.24 -22.46
CA VAL A 260 61.13 38.54 -22.04
C VAL A 260 60.81 39.62 -23.08
N LYS A 261 59.93 40.56 -22.73
CA LYS A 261 59.69 41.77 -23.53
C LYS A 261 60.88 42.72 -23.33
N THR A 262 61.75 42.79 -24.33
CA THR A 262 62.80 43.82 -24.37
C THR A 262 62.23 45.12 -24.96
N MET A 263 62.58 46.24 -24.36
CA MET A 263 62.23 47.61 -24.77
C MET A 263 63.50 48.43 -24.86
N VAL A 264 63.73 49.13 -25.96
CA VAL A 264 64.93 49.95 -26.17
C VAL A 264 64.74 51.31 -25.50
N VAL A 265 65.62 51.69 -24.59
CA VAL A 265 65.64 53.01 -23.96
C VAL A 265 66.74 53.87 -24.57
N THR A 266 66.39 55.10 -24.92
CA THR A 266 67.33 56.18 -25.25
C THR A 266 66.99 57.44 -24.44
N VAL A 267 67.87 58.44 -24.45
CA VAL A 267 67.64 59.75 -23.83
C VAL A 267 67.53 60.81 -24.91
N VAL A 268 66.47 61.61 -24.84
CA VAL A 268 66.12 62.65 -25.84
C VAL A 268 65.90 64.00 -25.16
N THR A 269 66.09 65.08 -25.90
CA THR A 269 65.65 66.43 -25.48
C THR A 269 64.13 66.48 -25.49
N LYS A 270 63.52 67.01 -24.42
CA LYS A 270 62.07 66.98 -24.27
C LYS A 270 61.32 67.75 -25.35
N THR A 271 60.29 67.12 -25.91
CA THR A 271 59.29 67.80 -26.76
C THR A 271 57.98 68.01 -26.01
N ALA A 272 57.02 68.69 -26.63
CA ALA A 272 55.67 68.88 -26.09
C ALA A 272 54.88 67.57 -25.87
N ALA A 273 55.34 66.43 -26.41
CA ALA A 273 54.78 65.12 -26.12
C ALA A 273 55.13 64.61 -24.70
N HIS A 274 56.23 65.08 -24.09
CA HIS A 274 56.63 64.65 -22.76
C HIS A 274 55.66 65.18 -21.68
N PRO A 275 55.08 64.33 -20.79
CA PRO A 275 54.12 64.76 -19.77
C PRO A 275 54.65 65.87 -18.83
N ALA A 276 55.95 65.87 -18.56
CA ALA A 276 56.67 66.92 -17.83
C ALA A 276 57.48 67.91 -18.71
N HIS A 277 56.98 68.26 -19.90
CA HIS A 277 57.53 69.34 -20.73
C HIS A 277 57.18 70.73 -20.15
N GLY A 278 58.11 71.68 -20.19
CA GLY A 278 57.91 73.04 -19.65
C GLY A 278 57.75 73.15 -18.12
N VAL A 279 57.80 72.03 -17.39
CA VAL A 279 57.63 72.01 -15.92
C VAL A 279 58.88 72.55 -15.21
N THR A 280 58.72 73.62 -14.45
CA THR A 280 59.79 74.23 -13.64
C THR A 280 60.45 73.20 -12.72
N GLY A 281 61.78 73.09 -12.81
CA GLY A 281 62.59 72.15 -12.01
C GLY A 281 62.66 70.71 -12.55
N ALA A 282 61.99 70.39 -13.66
CA ALA A 282 62.21 69.14 -14.39
C ALA A 282 63.50 69.19 -15.23
N SER A 283 64.09 68.03 -15.52
CA SER A 283 65.16 67.91 -16.51
C SER A 283 64.69 68.37 -17.89
N SER A 284 65.58 68.94 -18.71
CA SER A 284 65.36 69.18 -20.15
C SER A 284 65.44 67.91 -21.00
N LEU A 285 65.95 66.81 -20.43
CA LEU A 285 66.05 65.50 -21.05
C LEU A 285 64.94 64.58 -20.54
N GLY A 286 64.44 63.69 -21.40
CA GLY A 286 63.50 62.62 -21.08
C GLY A 286 63.96 61.28 -21.63
N TYR A 287 63.32 60.19 -21.21
CA TYR A 287 63.51 58.87 -21.83
C TYR A 287 62.64 58.74 -23.08
N SER A 288 63.19 58.12 -24.12
CA SER A 288 62.38 57.50 -25.16
C SER A 288 62.42 55.98 -25.00
N ILE A 289 61.28 55.32 -25.14
CA ILE A 289 61.10 53.87 -24.96
C ILE A 289 60.45 53.33 -26.24
N ASP A 290 61.12 52.41 -26.93
CA ASP A 290 60.77 51.91 -28.26
C ASP A 290 60.48 53.03 -29.30
N GLY A 291 61.14 54.20 -29.12
CA GLY A 291 61.00 55.38 -29.97
C GLY A 291 59.86 56.34 -29.58
N ILE A 292 59.10 56.04 -28.52
CA ILE A 292 58.03 56.91 -27.97
C ILE A 292 58.60 57.72 -26.81
N GLU A 293 58.30 59.01 -26.71
CA GLU A 293 58.77 59.87 -25.62
C GLU A 293 57.96 59.65 -24.32
N SER A 294 58.63 59.22 -23.26
CA SER A 294 58.07 58.94 -21.91
C SER A 294 56.63 58.38 -21.88
N PRO A 295 56.37 57.23 -22.54
CA PRO A 295 55.02 56.66 -22.62
C PRO A 295 54.44 56.21 -21.29
N GLU A 296 53.11 56.12 -21.23
CA GLU A 296 52.41 55.34 -20.19
C GLU A 296 52.58 53.85 -20.50
N LEU A 297 53.24 53.10 -19.61
CA LEU A 297 53.51 51.67 -19.80
C LEU A 297 52.44 50.86 -19.07
N THR A 298 51.64 50.05 -19.76
CA THR A 298 50.62 49.21 -19.13
C THR A 298 51.04 47.75 -19.19
N PHE A 299 51.43 47.22 -18.03
CA PHE A 299 52.06 45.91 -17.88
C PHE A 299 51.13 44.87 -17.27
N ALA A 300 51.07 43.70 -17.92
CA ALA A 300 50.51 42.48 -17.36
C ALA A 300 51.45 41.91 -16.28
N VAL A 301 50.86 41.43 -15.18
CA VAL A 301 51.57 40.76 -14.08
C VAL A 301 52.04 39.36 -14.49
N GLY A 302 53.22 38.95 -13.99
CA GLY A 302 53.89 37.68 -14.31
C GLY A 302 54.93 37.78 -15.44
N ASN A 303 54.75 38.71 -16.37
CA ASN A 303 55.68 38.97 -17.47
C ASN A 303 57.06 39.46 -16.99
N THR A 304 58.09 39.29 -17.84
CA THR A 304 59.40 39.92 -17.65
C THR A 304 59.61 41.05 -18.65
N TYR A 305 59.82 42.28 -18.17
CA TYR A 305 60.10 43.47 -18.99
C TYR A 305 61.55 43.91 -18.81
N LYS A 306 62.29 44.09 -19.90
CA LYS A 306 63.71 44.44 -19.92
C LYS A 306 63.94 45.74 -20.70
N PHE A 307 64.23 46.81 -19.99
CA PHE A 307 64.64 48.11 -20.50
C PHE A 307 66.13 48.08 -20.86
N ASP A 308 66.44 47.92 -22.14
CA ASP A 308 67.81 47.98 -22.65
C ASP A 308 68.33 49.43 -22.59
N GLN A 309 69.41 49.65 -21.86
CA GLN A 309 70.08 50.95 -21.68
C GLN A 309 71.47 50.96 -22.35
N SER A 310 71.69 50.10 -23.35
CA SER A 310 72.96 49.98 -24.07
C SER A 310 73.30 51.17 -24.97
N ASP A 311 72.30 51.92 -25.44
CA ASP A 311 72.52 53.09 -26.29
C ASP A 311 73.24 54.21 -25.53
N SER A 312 74.24 54.84 -26.17
CA SER A 312 75.17 55.78 -25.54
C SER A 312 74.51 57.03 -24.95
N SER A 313 73.30 57.41 -25.39
CA SER A 313 72.51 58.49 -24.78
C SER A 313 72.14 58.22 -23.31
N ASN A 314 72.10 56.95 -22.89
CA ASN A 314 71.84 56.57 -21.50
C ASN A 314 73.00 56.87 -20.52
N ALA A 315 74.14 57.36 -20.99
CA ALA A 315 75.29 57.67 -20.13
C ALA A 315 74.92 58.68 -19.02
N ASN A 316 75.07 58.27 -17.76
CA ASN A 316 74.63 59.02 -16.56
C ASN A 316 73.10 59.12 -16.36
N HIS A 317 72.30 58.32 -17.09
CA HIS A 317 70.83 58.29 -16.96
C HIS A 317 70.27 56.89 -16.57
N PRO A 318 70.56 56.35 -15.35
CA PRO A 318 70.05 55.05 -14.94
C PRO A 318 68.54 55.09 -14.67
N LEU A 319 67.77 54.23 -15.34
CA LEU A 319 66.34 54.07 -15.12
C LEU A 319 66.11 53.26 -13.83
N ARG A 320 65.17 53.70 -12.99
CA ARG A 320 64.76 53.03 -11.75
C ARG A 320 63.25 53.16 -11.56
N PHE A 321 62.65 52.21 -10.84
CA PHE A 321 61.25 52.27 -10.44
C PHE A 321 61.09 52.86 -9.04
N TYR A 322 60.06 53.68 -8.88
CA TYR A 322 59.68 54.36 -7.63
C TYR A 322 58.19 54.17 -7.36
N THR A 323 57.77 54.27 -6.10
CA THR A 323 56.34 54.23 -5.72
C THR A 323 55.59 55.52 -6.05
N ASP A 324 56.31 56.60 -6.35
CA ASP A 324 55.78 57.95 -6.52
C ASP A 324 56.62 58.78 -7.51
N GLU A 325 56.02 59.82 -8.10
CA GLU A 325 56.68 60.66 -9.11
C GLU A 325 57.82 61.54 -8.51
N ALA A 326 57.76 61.83 -7.21
CA ALA A 326 58.76 62.61 -6.49
C ALA A 326 60.01 61.79 -6.09
N LYS A 327 60.01 60.49 -6.40
CA LYS A 327 61.09 59.53 -6.13
C LYS A 327 61.35 59.28 -4.63
N THR A 328 60.33 59.38 -3.76
CA THR A 328 60.51 59.24 -2.30
C THR A 328 60.94 57.84 -1.86
N ALA A 329 60.47 56.78 -2.52
CA ALA A 329 60.92 55.41 -2.28
C ALA A 329 61.13 54.62 -3.58
N ILE A 330 62.25 53.88 -3.64
CA ILE A 330 62.60 52.98 -4.75
C ILE A 330 61.79 51.68 -4.61
N PHE A 331 61.14 51.24 -5.68
CA PHE A 331 60.53 49.92 -5.76
C PHE A 331 61.58 48.90 -6.23
N ALA A 332 61.90 47.92 -5.39
CA ALA A 332 62.95 46.93 -5.64
C ALA A 332 62.42 45.48 -5.85
N SER A 333 61.17 45.20 -5.50
CA SER A 333 60.61 43.83 -5.63
C SER A 333 60.50 43.43 -7.10
N GLY A 334 61.04 42.28 -7.48
CA GLY A 334 61.08 41.83 -8.88
C GLY A 334 61.96 42.68 -9.82
N VAL A 335 62.69 43.69 -9.32
CA VAL A 335 63.53 44.59 -10.13
C VAL A 335 64.99 44.14 -10.09
N THR A 336 65.64 44.07 -11.24
CA THR A 336 67.08 43.81 -11.39
C THR A 336 67.72 44.82 -12.35
N THR A 337 69.01 45.13 -12.17
CA THR A 337 69.75 46.03 -13.08
C THR A 337 71.16 45.52 -13.31
N SER A 338 71.64 45.59 -14.54
CA SER A 338 72.97 45.11 -14.95
C SER A 338 73.70 46.14 -15.83
N GLY A 339 75.02 46.06 -15.87
CA GLY A 339 75.89 46.94 -16.67
C GLY A 339 75.91 48.41 -16.21
N ILE A 340 76.50 49.26 -17.05
CA ILE A 340 76.57 50.71 -16.86
C ILE A 340 75.74 51.35 -18.00
N PRO A 341 74.66 52.10 -17.70
CA PRO A 341 73.86 52.78 -18.72
C PRO A 341 74.71 53.60 -19.68
N GLY A 342 74.46 53.44 -20.98
CA GLY A 342 75.27 53.99 -22.07
C GLY A 342 76.21 52.97 -22.73
N GLN A 343 76.29 51.73 -22.22
CA GLN A 343 77.29 50.73 -22.62
C GLN A 343 76.65 49.37 -22.92
N SER A 344 77.19 48.64 -23.89
CA SER A 344 76.64 47.37 -24.40
C SER A 344 76.29 46.36 -23.30
N GLY A 345 75.04 45.88 -23.30
CA GLY A 345 74.52 44.91 -22.34
C GLY A 345 73.99 45.51 -21.03
N ALA A 346 73.97 46.84 -20.88
CA ALA A 346 73.36 47.49 -19.73
C ALA A 346 71.82 47.45 -19.81
N TYR A 347 71.15 47.14 -18.70
CA TYR A 347 69.69 47.12 -18.66
C TYR A 347 69.11 47.29 -17.25
N THR A 348 67.84 47.69 -17.22
CA THR A 348 66.95 47.58 -16.05
C THR A 348 65.83 46.61 -16.40
N GLN A 349 65.44 45.73 -15.48
CA GLN A 349 64.41 44.71 -15.70
C GLN A 349 63.44 44.68 -14.52
N ILE A 350 62.16 44.45 -14.79
CA ILE A 350 61.12 44.23 -13.79
C ILE A 350 60.29 42.99 -14.14
N ILE A 351 59.99 42.18 -13.12
CA ILE A 351 58.97 41.12 -13.15
C ILE A 351 57.87 41.55 -12.18
N PRO A 352 56.72 42.06 -12.66
CA PRO A 352 55.64 42.48 -11.78
C PRO A 352 54.95 41.26 -11.19
N LEU A 353 54.62 41.36 -9.90
CA LEU A 353 53.93 40.32 -9.13
C LEU A 353 52.52 40.83 -8.78
N GLU A 354 51.62 39.96 -8.30
CA GLU A 354 50.28 40.39 -7.85
C GLU A 354 50.37 41.31 -6.60
N THR A 355 51.55 41.46 -6.00
CA THR A 355 51.87 42.41 -4.92
C THR A 355 52.59 43.67 -5.41
N THR A 356 52.84 43.83 -6.71
CA THR A 356 53.35 45.08 -7.29
C THR A 356 52.23 46.14 -7.26
N PRO A 357 52.47 47.35 -6.72
CA PRO A 357 51.47 48.42 -6.71
C PRO A 357 50.95 48.74 -8.12
N ASN A 358 49.64 48.97 -8.25
CA ASN A 358 48.96 49.23 -9.53
C ASN A 358 49.57 50.40 -10.34
N VAL A 359 50.35 51.29 -9.72
CA VAL A 359 51.16 52.31 -10.39
C VAL A 359 52.54 52.39 -9.75
N LEU A 360 53.59 52.39 -10.58
CA LEU A 360 54.94 52.82 -10.24
C LEU A 360 55.39 53.92 -11.20
N TYR A 361 56.45 54.64 -10.85
CA TYR A 361 57.04 55.68 -11.68
C TYR A 361 58.43 55.26 -12.12
N TYR A 362 58.65 55.16 -13.43
CA TYR A 362 59.99 54.91 -13.97
C TYR A 362 60.68 56.26 -14.15
N GLN A 363 61.82 56.45 -13.51
CA GLN A 363 62.52 57.74 -13.48
C GLN A 363 64.03 57.53 -13.52
N CYS A 364 64.74 58.59 -13.92
CA CYS A 364 66.19 58.62 -13.78
C CYS A 364 66.56 58.73 -12.29
N SER A 365 67.54 57.96 -11.83
CA SER A 365 68.06 58.11 -10.46
C SER A 365 68.62 59.51 -10.21
N ALA A 366 69.50 60.00 -11.10
CA ALA A 366 70.16 61.30 -11.00
C ALA A 366 69.24 62.51 -11.25
N HIS A 367 68.36 62.43 -12.26
CA HIS A 367 67.58 63.58 -12.77
C HIS A 367 66.10 63.50 -12.40
N VAL A 368 65.38 64.63 -12.40
CA VAL A 368 63.96 64.70 -11.97
C VAL A 368 63.02 64.77 -13.17
N LYS A 369 61.91 64.02 -13.11
CA LYS A 369 60.87 63.90 -14.16
C LYS A 369 61.43 63.60 -15.57
N MET A 370 62.32 62.60 -15.68
CA MET A 370 62.84 62.11 -16.96
C MET A 370 61.97 61.02 -17.60
N GLY A 371 61.25 60.24 -16.80
CA GLY A 371 60.29 59.26 -17.29
C GLY A 371 58.87 59.61 -16.85
N TRP A 372 57.99 58.62 -16.91
CA TRP A 372 56.58 58.75 -16.54
C TRP A 372 56.17 57.64 -15.57
N LYS A 373 55.03 56.98 -15.82
CA LYS A 373 54.48 55.93 -14.97
C LYS A 373 54.31 54.61 -15.72
N ALA A 374 54.48 53.51 -14.99
CA ALA A 374 54.03 52.18 -15.36
C ALA A 374 52.79 51.83 -14.54
N VAL A 375 51.74 51.38 -15.21
CA VAL A 375 50.47 50.88 -14.66
C VAL A 375 50.51 49.36 -14.70
N PHE A 376 50.10 48.72 -13.61
CA PHE A 376 50.10 47.27 -13.48
C PHE A 376 48.66 46.80 -13.28
N ASN A 377 48.16 46.06 -14.27
CA ASN A 377 46.88 45.39 -14.13
C ASN A 377 47.11 44.11 -13.33
N THR A 378 46.93 44.18 -12.00
CA THR A 378 46.78 42.99 -11.17
C THR A 378 45.67 42.13 -11.74
N ARG A 379 45.90 40.82 -11.90
CA ARG A 379 44.82 39.91 -12.30
C ARG A 379 44.01 39.63 -11.06
N ASN A 380 43.11 40.56 -10.74
CA ASN A 380 42.23 40.48 -9.58
C ASN A 380 41.10 39.45 -9.78
N LEU A 381 41.52 38.20 -9.97
CA LEU A 381 40.68 37.02 -10.05
C LEU A 381 40.23 36.57 -8.64
N THR A 382 40.62 37.27 -7.56
CA THR A 382 40.13 36.97 -6.20
C THR A 382 38.65 37.32 -5.99
N SER A 383 37.98 37.78 -7.06
CA SER A 383 36.53 38.02 -7.12
C SER A 383 35.93 37.54 -8.45
N PHE A 384 36.63 36.67 -9.20
CA PHE A 384 36.07 35.93 -10.34
C PHE A 384 35.79 34.49 -9.91
N LEU A 385 34.52 34.09 -10.00
CA LEU A 385 34.06 32.72 -9.79
C LEU A 385 33.69 32.08 -11.15
N THR A 386 33.22 30.84 -11.12
CA THR A 386 32.60 30.19 -12.30
C THR A 386 31.37 30.94 -12.80
N ASP A 387 30.70 31.66 -11.91
CA ASP A 387 29.47 32.40 -12.17
C ASP A 387 29.70 33.61 -13.09
N ASP A 388 30.94 34.11 -13.15
CA ASP A 388 31.38 35.20 -14.04
C ASP A 388 31.79 34.70 -15.44
N LEU A 389 31.66 33.40 -15.72
CA LEU A 389 31.97 32.80 -17.02
C LEU A 389 30.69 32.59 -17.84
N ASN A 390 30.52 33.36 -18.92
CA ASN A 390 29.47 33.10 -19.90
C ASN A 390 29.62 31.69 -20.51
N GLU A 391 28.70 30.80 -20.16
CA GLU A 391 28.61 29.45 -20.71
C GLU A 391 28.44 29.44 -22.23
N GLY A 392 29.23 28.59 -22.89
CA GLY A 392 29.17 28.36 -24.33
C GLY A 392 28.50 27.03 -24.65
N SER A 393 28.14 26.83 -25.91
CA SER A 393 27.50 25.58 -26.39
C SER A 393 28.31 24.30 -26.18
N SER A 394 29.59 24.40 -25.80
CA SER A 394 30.50 23.29 -25.50
C SER A 394 30.99 23.25 -24.04
N ASN A 395 30.68 24.26 -23.22
CA ASN A 395 31.14 24.36 -21.83
C ASN A 395 30.01 24.93 -20.97
N LEU A 396 29.21 24.01 -20.40
CA LEU A 396 27.98 24.30 -19.67
C LEU A 396 28.19 23.98 -18.18
N TYR A 397 28.26 25.02 -17.36
CA TYR A 397 28.36 24.94 -15.91
C TYR A 397 26.96 24.91 -15.31
N TYR A 398 26.44 23.71 -15.06
CA TYR A 398 25.12 23.57 -14.42
C TYR A 398 25.20 23.92 -12.94
N THR A 399 24.53 25.01 -12.55
CA THR A 399 24.21 25.28 -11.14
C THR A 399 23.21 24.24 -10.63
N ASP A 400 23.20 23.97 -9.32
CA ASP A 400 22.26 23.03 -8.68
C ASP A 400 20.81 23.33 -9.09
N ALA A 401 20.40 24.60 -9.03
CA ALA A 401 19.05 25.03 -9.45
C ALA A 401 18.72 24.71 -10.92
N ARG A 402 19.71 24.62 -11.81
CA ARG A 402 19.51 24.21 -13.22
C ARG A 402 19.58 22.70 -13.41
N ALA A 403 20.35 21.98 -12.60
CA ALA A 403 20.30 20.53 -12.54
C ALA A 403 18.92 20.07 -12.02
N ASP A 404 18.48 20.63 -10.90
CA ASP A 404 17.16 20.41 -10.29
C ASP A 404 16.02 20.77 -11.25
N ALA A 405 16.07 21.93 -11.91
CA ALA A 405 15.06 22.31 -12.90
C ALA A 405 15.02 21.36 -14.12
N ARG A 406 16.16 20.78 -14.52
CA ARG A 406 16.23 19.77 -15.58
C ARG A 406 15.72 18.40 -15.13
N ILE A 407 15.97 18.01 -13.89
CA ILE A 407 15.45 16.78 -13.29
C ILE A 407 13.94 16.87 -13.08
N ALA A 408 13.44 18.00 -12.53
CA ALA A 408 12.02 18.24 -12.30
C ALA A 408 11.20 18.37 -13.60
N ALA A 409 11.83 18.75 -14.72
CA ALA A 409 11.22 18.81 -16.04
C ALA A 409 11.42 17.54 -16.89
N ALA A 410 12.17 16.54 -16.40
CA ALA A 410 12.40 15.30 -17.13
C ALA A 410 11.24 14.31 -16.92
N SER A 411 10.81 13.64 -18.00
CA SER A 411 10.09 12.38 -17.86
C SER A 411 11.06 11.30 -17.39
N ILE A 412 10.58 10.35 -16.58
CA ILE A 412 11.34 9.15 -16.22
C ILE A 412 11.67 8.29 -17.46
N ASP A 413 10.88 8.43 -18.53
CA ASP A 413 11.10 7.86 -19.88
C ASP A 413 12.40 8.35 -20.57
N ALA A 414 13.01 9.43 -20.08
CA ALA A 414 14.28 9.94 -20.60
C ALA A 414 15.50 9.13 -20.12
N LEU A 415 15.32 8.20 -19.18
CA LEU A 415 16.33 7.23 -18.78
C LEU A 415 16.38 6.09 -19.81
N SER A 416 17.56 5.76 -20.32
CA SER A 416 17.74 4.82 -21.44
C SER A 416 17.26 3.39 -21.15
N ASP A 417 17.16 3.05 -19.87
CA ASP A 417 16.73 1.76 -19.33
C ASP A 417 15.25 1.76 -18.89
N VAL A 418 14.47 2.81 -19.18
CA VAL A 418 13.03 2.90 -18.89
C VAL A 418 12.20 2.86 -20.19
N ASP A 419 10.97 2.36 -20.12
CA ASP A 419 9.98 2.40 -21.21
C ASP A 419 8.54 2.54 -20.69
N THR A 420 8.07 3.78 -20.59
CA THR A 420 6.69 4.15 -20.24
C THR A 420 5.87 4.56 -21.47
N THR A 421 6.47 4.55 -22.66
CA THR A 421 5.86 4.98 -23.92
C THR A 421 5.40 3.82 -24.81
N THR A 422 6.04 2.65 -24.75
CA THR A 422 5.53 1.41 -25.37
C THR A 422 4.30 0.87 -24.62
N SER A 423 4.33 0.96 -23.29
CA SER A 423 3.24 0.58 -22.37
C SER A 423 2.95 1.74 -21.42
N ALA A 424 1.84 2.46 -21.63
CA ALA A 424 1.50 3.63 -20.81
C ALA A 424 1.11 3.23 -19.36
N PRO A 425 1.65 3.90 -18.33
CA PRO A 425 1.42 3.52 -16.94
C PRO A 425 -0.01 3.76 -16.47
N SER A 426 -0.60 2.74 -15.86
CA SER A 426 -1.93 2.77 -15.23
C SER A 426 -1.83 2.89 -13.70
N THR A 427 -2.84 3.47 -13.07
CA THR A 427 -2.91 3.64 -11.61
C THR A 427 -2.71 2.32 -10.86
N GLY A 428 -1.68 2.25 -10.02
CA GLY A 428 -1.34 1.06 -9.23
C GLY A 428 -0.29 0.14 -9.84
N GLN A 429 0.22 0.43 -11.05
CA GLN A 429 1.42 -0.22 -11.59
C GLN A 429 2.71 0.37 -10.99
N ALA A 430 3.81 -0.34 -11.18
CA ALA A 430 5.17 0.13 -10.88
C ALA A 430 6.09 -0.15 -12.08
N LEU A 431 7.30 0.42 -12.06
CA LEU A 431 8.33 0.03 -13.01
C LEU A 431 8.87 -1.37 -12.67
N VAL A 432 8.75 -2.30 -13.61
CA VAL A 432 9.16 -3.71 -13.50
C VAL A 432 10.22 -3.98 -14.57
N TRP A 433 11.28 -4.71 -14.20
CA TRP A 433 12.32 -5.10 -15.14
C TRP A 433 11.87 -6.28 -16.00
N ASP A 434 11.74 -6.09 -17.31
CA ASP A 434 11.32 -7.12 -18.28
C ASP A 434 12.44 -8.10 -18.68
N GLY A 435 13.69 -7.70 -18.46
CA GLY A 435 14.90 -8.38 -18.95
C GLY A 435 15.87 -7.47 -19.69
N SER A 436 15.39 -6.34 -20.22
CA SER A 436 16.14 -5.33 -20.99
C SER A 436 15.86 -3.88 -20.58
N LYS A 437 14.71 -3.59 -19.97
CA LYS A 437 14.24 -2.27 -19.53
C LYS A 437 13.30 -2.36 -18.33
N PHE A 438 13.01 -1.22 -17.71
CA PHE A 438 11.95 -0.99 -16.74
C PHE A 438 10.67 -0.50 -17.44
N GLU A 439 9.64 -1.34 -17.53
CA GLU A 439 8.32 -0.98 -18.08
C GLU A 439 7.22 -0.89 -16.99
N PRO A 440 6.11 -0.15 -17.20
CA PRO A 440 4.93 -0.16 -16.34
C PRO A 440 4.24 -1.53 -16.24
N GLY A 441 4.67 -2.31 -15.26
CA GLY A 441 4.14 -3.63 -14.96
C GLY A 441 3.23 -3.63 -13.75
N THR A 442 2.29 -4.58 -13.72
CA THR A 442 1.64 -4.97 -12.47
C THR A 442 2.65 -5.74 -11.64
N VAL A 443 3.32 -5.08 -10.69
CA VAL A 443 4.01 -5.77 -9.60
C VAL A 443 3.02 -6.75 -8.96
N GLY A 444 3.39 -8.04 -8.96
CA GLY A 444 2.48 -9.11 -8.54
C GLY A 444 1.89 -8.80 -7.18
N SER A 445 0.55 -8.72 -7.12
CA SER A 445 -0.19 -8.27 -5.93
C SER A 445 0.32 -8.97 -4.68
N THR A 446 0.74 -8.17 -3.68
CA THR A 446 1.19 -8.67 -2.37
C THR A 446 0.21 -9.72 -1.86
N LEU A 447 0.74 -10.86 -1.38
CA LEU A 447 -0.08 -11.91 -0.78
C LEU A 447 -0.78 -11.34 0.47
N THR A 448 -2.06 -11.00 0.35
CA THR A 448 -2.85 -10.38 1.43
C THR A 448 -3.23 -11.41 2.49
N ILE A 449 -2.29 -11.68 3.41
CA ILE A 449 -2.51 -12.53 4.58
C ILE A 449 -3.37 -11.74 5.60
N GLN A 450 -4.45 -12.36 6.09
CA GLN A 450 -5.39 -11.75 7.01
C GLN A 450 -5.75 -12.73 8.14
N ASP A 451 -5.78 -12.24 9.38
CA ASP A 451 -6.37 -12.89 10.55
C ASP A 451 -7.81 -12.39 10.65
N GLU A 452 -8.80 -13.28 10.57
CA GLU A 452 -10.25 -12.96 10.66
C GLU A 452 -10.73 -11.78 9.78
N GLY A 453 -10.05 -11.50 8.67
CA GLY A 453 -10.36 -10.38 7.76
C GLY A 453 -9.65 -9.05 8.08
N SER A 454 -8.67 -9.05 8.99
CA SER A 454 -7.77 -7.93 9.26
C SER A 454 -6.36 -8.24 8.74
N ALA A 455 -5.74 -7.31 8.01
CA ALA A 455 -4.41 -7.51 7.44
C ALA A 455 -3.32 -7.56 8.53
N LEU A 456 -2.43 -8.56 8.45
CA LEU A 456 -1.26 -8.63 9.33
C LEU A 456 -0.27 -7.49 8.99
N SER A 457 0.35 -6.89 10.01
CA SER A 457 1.06 -5.61 9.90
C SER A 457 2.45 -5.66 9.23
N THR A 458 2.94 -6.85 8.82
CA THR A 458 4.22 -7.00 8.13
C THR A 458 4.14 -8.02 6.99
N SER A 459 4.76 -7.68 5.86
CA SER A 459 4.80 -8.54 4.67
C SER A 459 5.67 -9.76 4.90
N GLY A 460 5.05 -10.92 5.12
CA GLY A 460 5.76 -12.20 5.24
C GLY A 460 6.45 -12.60 3.94
N THR A 461 7.78 -12.70 3.96
CA THR A 461 8.60 -13.11 2.80
C THR A 461 8.52 -14.62 2.50
N THR A 462 8.02 -15.42 3.44
CA THR A 462 7.77 -16.86 3.27
C THR A 462 6.60 -17.27 4.16
N LEU A 463 5.65 -18.01 3.59
CA LEU A 463 4.49 -18.54 4.33
C LEU A 463 4.48 -20.07 4.18
N ASN A 464 4.89 -20.77 5.24
CA ASN A 464 5.15 -22.20 5.22
C ASN A 464 4.06 -22.99 5.95
N PHE A 465 3.55 -24.05 5.32
CA PHE A 465 2.46 -24.87 5.83
C PHE A 465 2.98 -26.26 6.21
N VAL A 466 3.36 -26.40 7.48
CA VAL A 466 3.93 -27.62 8.05
C VAL A 466 3.01 -28.25 9.09
N GLY A 467 2.64 -29.51 8.88
CA GLY A 467 1.77 -30.28 9.76
C GLY A 467 1.05 -31.40 8.99
N THR A 468 0.83 -32.54 9.63
CA THR A 468 0.13 -33.68 9.01
C THR A 468 -1.34 -33.35 8.77
N GLY A 469 -1.74 -33.22 7.50
CA GLY A 469 -3.13 -32.99 7.08
C GLY A 469 -3.39 -31.62 6.43
N VAL A 470 -2.50 -30.64 6.59
CA VAL A 470 -2.66 -29.33 5.92
C VAL A 470 -2.47 -29.52 4.41
N THR A 471 -3.50 -29.18 3.63
CA THR A 471 -3.55 -29.43 2.19
C THR A 471 -3.74 -28.11 1.43
N ALA A 472 -2.69 -27.62 0.80
CA ALA A 472 -2.75 -26.43 -0.08
C ALA A 472 -3.08 -26.85 -1.53
N SER A 473 -4.03 -26.16 -2.16
CA SER A 473 -4.50 -26.48 -3.52
C SER A 473 -4.99 -25.25 -4.30
N GLY A 474 -5.18 -25.40 -5.62
CA GLY A 474 -5.79 -24.39 -6.48
C GLY A 474 -4.89 -23.92 -7.64
N THR A 475 -5.42 -23.97 -8.86
CA THR A 475 -4.71 -23.65 -10.12
C THR A 475 -4.89 -22.19 -10.58
N GLY A 476 -5.71 -21.39 -9.92
CA GLY A 476 -5.96 -19.97 -10.23
C GLY A 476 -5.20 -18.98 -9.33
N PRO A 477 -5.56 -17.68 -9.34
CA PRO A 477 -4.97 -16.67 -8.45
C PRO A 477 -5.28 -16.96 -6.97
N THR A 478 -6.46 -17.49 -6.66
CA THR A 478 -6.79 -18.00 -5.33
C THR A 478 -6.06 -19.32 -5.06
N LYS A 479 -5.51 -19.43 -3.84
CA LYS A 479 -4.96 -20.67 -3.29
C LYS A 479 -5.79 -21.05 -2.06
N THR A 480 -6.41 -22.21 -2.09
CA THR A 480 -7.22 -22.73 -0.97
C THR A 480 -6.34 -23.57 -0.08
N ILE A 481 -6.24 -23.19 1.19
CA ILE A 481 -5.46 -23.91 2.19
C ILE A 481 -6.44 -24.59 3.14
N THR A 482 -6.73 -25.85 2.85
CA THR A 482 -7.49 -26.70 3.75
C THR A 482 -6.58 -27.11 4.89
N ILE A 483 -6.59 -26.32 5.97
CA ILE A 483 -6.42 -26.89 7.30
C ILE A 483 -7.71 -27.66 7.58
N PRO A 484 -7.70 -29.00 7.70
CA PRO A 484 -8.88 -29.71 8.15
C PRO A 484 -9.08 -29.31 9.61
N GLY A 485 -10.15 -28.55 9.90
CA GLY A 485 -10.53 -28.24 11.28
C GLY A 485 -10.60 -29.54 12.07
N ALA A 486 -9.91 -29.59 13.22
CA ALA A 486 -9.48 -30.82 13.89
C ALA A 486 -10.58 -31.91 13.86
N ALA A 487 -10.27 -33.02 13.18
CA ALA A 487 -11.29 -33.96 12.71
C ALA A 487 -12.16 -34.50 13.86
N SER A 488 -13.41 -34.04 13.89
CA SER A 488 -14.47 -34.46 14.81
C SER A 488 -14.08 -34.46 16.29
N GLY A 489 -14.06 -33.26 16.89
CA GLY A 489 -14.44 -33.16 18.30
C GLY A 489 -15.79 -33.87 18.53
N ILE A 490 -15.92 -34.59 19.65
CA ILE A 490 -17.05 -35.51 19.87
C ILE A 490 -18.37 -34.74 19.90
N THR A 491 -19.28 -35.06 18.98
CA THR A 491 -20.67 -34.56 19.03
C THR A 491 -21.43 -35.25 20.15
N ILE A 492 -21.39 -34.66 21.34
CA ILE A 492 -22.24 -35.07 22.46
C ILE A 492 -23.66 -34.56 22.18
N GLN A 493 -24.62 -35.48 22.09
CA GLN A 493 -26.04 -35.17 21.88
C GLN A 493 -26.82 -35.55 23.13
N GLU A 494 -27.53 -34.59 23.71
CA GLU A 494 -28.66 -34.89 24.58
C GLU A 494 -29.90 -34.93 23.69
N GLU A 495 -30.53 -36.10 23.59
CA GLU A 495 -31.82 -36.34 22.91
C GLU A 495 -31.91 -35.77 21.46
N GLY A 496 -30.77 -35.72 20.76
CA GLY A 496 -30.66 -35.23 19.37
C GLY A 496 -30.25 -33.76 19.20
N SER A 497 -29.98 -33.04 20.30
CA SER A 497 -29.43 -31.67 20.28
C SER A 497 -28.01 -31.63 20.82
N ALA A 498 -27.14 -30.83 20.17
CA ALA A 498 -25.72 -30.77 20.50
C ALA A 498 -25.43 -29.93 21.75
N VAL A 499 -24.66 -30.49 22.70
CA VAL A 499 -24.14 -29.76 23.87
C VAL A 499 -22.76 -29.16 23.55
N GLY A 500 -22.44 -28.00 24.13
CA GLY A 500 -21.35 -27.11 23.69
C GLY A 500 -19.95 -27.76 23.53
N THR A 501 -19.30 -27.46 22.41
CA THR A 501 -18.12 -28.17 21.87
C THR A 501 -16.77 -27.81 22.52
N ALA A 502 -16.74 -27.56 23.83
CA ALA A 502 -15.58 -26.98 24.54
C ALA A 502 -14.96 -27.87 25.64
N ALA A 503 -15.32 -29.17 25.70
CA ALA A 503 -14.77 -30.12 26.67
C ALA A 503 -13.64 -30.96 26.06
N THR A 504 -12.43 -30.89 26.62
CA THR A 504 -11.25 -31.65 26.15
C THR A 504 -11.12 -33.04 26.78
N THR A 505 -11.85 -33.33 27.86
CA THR A 505 -11.92 -34.66 28.48
C THR A 505 -13.31 -34.88 29.10
N LEU A 506 -13.92 -36.04 28.84
CA LEU A 506 -15.13 -36.50 29.50
C LEU A 506 -14.82 -37.83 30.20
N ASN A 507 -14.94 -37.86 31.53
CA ASN A 507 -14.52 -39.01 32.34
C ASN A 507 -15.71 -39.60 33.11
N PHE A 508 -15.93 -40.90 32.96
CA PHE A 508 -16.99 -41.65 33.66
C PHE A 508 -16.36 -42.56 34.71
N VAL A 509 -16.74 -42.38 35.97
CA VAL A 509 -16.02 -42.94 37.12
C VAL A 509 -17.00 -43.36 38.22
N GLY A 510 -17.08 -44.67 38.44
CA GLY A 510 -17.96 -45.32 39.41
C GLY A 510 -18.08 -46.81 39.12
N SER A 511 -18.23 -47.65 40.15
CA SER A 511 -18.24 -49.13 40.01
C SER A 511 -19.46 -49.71 39.29
N THR A 512 -20.48 -48.89 39.04
CA THR A 512 -21.71 -49.23 38.30
C THR A 512 -21.70 -48.76 36.84
N VAL A 513 -20.59 -48.18 36.37
CA VAL A 513 -20.45 -47.68 34.99
C VAL A 513 -19.58 -48.63 34.17
N THR A 514 -20.14 -49.20 33.12
CA THR A 514 -19.44 -50.09 32.18
C THR A 514 -19.46 -49.49 30.78
N ALA A 515 -18.29 -49.20 30.21
CA ALA A 515 -18.15 -48.75 28.83
C ALA A 515 -17.89 -49.95 27.89
N ALA A 516 -18.70 -50.12 26.85
CA ALA A 516 -18.60 -51.26 25.94
C ALA A 516 -18.77 -50.86 24.46
N GLY A 517 -18.19 -51.66 23.56
CA GLY A 517 -18.34 -51.55 22.11
C GLY A 517 -17.00 -51.52 21.36
N SER A 518 -16.84 -52.40 20.37
CA SER A 518 -15.62 -52.51 19.53
C SER A 518 -15.64 -51.61 18.27
N GLY A 519 -16.77 -50.96 17.97
CA GLY A 519 -16.93 -50.05 16.82
C GLY A 519 -16.62 -48.58 17.12
N ALA A 520 -16.96 -47.70 16.17
CA ALA A 520 -16.81 -46.24 16.29
C ALA A 520 -17.67 -45.65 17.43
N THR A 521 -18.88 -46.19 17.62
CA THR A 521 -19.73 -45.86 18.78
C THR A 521 -19.27 -46.64 20.02
N LYS A 522 -19.30 -45.97 21.17
CA LYS A 522 -19.07 -46.55 22.50
C LYS A 522 -20.32 -46.32 23.34
N THR A 523 -20.87 -47.38 23.92
CA THR A 523 -22.04 -47.27 24.81
C THR A 523 -21.55 -47.23 26.25
N ILE A 524 -21.92 -46.18 26.97
CA ILE A 524 -21.75 -46.08 28.42
C ILE A 524 -23.01 -46.64 29.07
N THR A 525 -22.91 -47.80 29.71
CA THR A 525 -24.01 -48.38 30.49
C THR A 525 -23.81 -48.04 31.96
N ILE A 526 -24.68 -47.20 32.51
CA ILE A 526 -24.76 -46.94 33.95
C ILE A 526 -25.90 -47.82 34.50
N THR A 527 -25.57 -48.91 35.20
CA THR A 527 -26.58 -49.69 35.92
C THR A 527 -26.90 -48.96 37.22
N GLY A 528 -27.90 -48.08 37.18
CA GLY A 528 -28.30 -47.28 38.33
C GLY A 528 -28.89 -48.11 39.47
N SER A 529 -28.25 -48.07 40.64
CA SER A 529 -28.97 -48.22 41.90
C SER A 529 -29.76 -46.93 42.13
N SER A 530 -31.09 -47.00 42.04
CA SER A 530 -31.98 -45.85 42.11
C SER A 530 -32.10 -45.26 43.51
N ALA A 531 -31.76 -43.98 43.69
CA ALA A 531 -32.10 -43.21 44.90
C ALA A 531 -32.04 -41.67 44.66
N GLY A 532 -33.21 -41.01 44.60
CA GLY A 532 -33.42 -39.57 44.84
C GLY A 532 -32.82 -38.58 43.81
N SER A 533 -33.60 -37.71 43.15
CA SER A 533 -34.61 -36.85 43.77
C SER A 533 -35.49 -36.15 42.73
N GLY A 534 -36.78 -35.91 43.06
CA GLY A 534 -37.54 -34.79 42.49
C GLY A 534 -38.69 -35.08 41.51
N GLY A 535 -38.79 -36.28 40.93
CA GLY A 535 -39.88 -36.64 39.99
C GLY A 535 -40.78 -37.75 40.52
N THR A 536 -42.11 -37.61 40.39
CA THR A 536 -43.08 -38.64 40.77
C THR A 536 -42.93 -39.86 39.88
N THR A 537 -42.40 -40.96 40.43
CA THR A 537 -42.24 -42.21 39.70
C THR A 537 -43.37 -43.16 40.07
N VAL A 538 -44.25 -43.47 39.12
CA VAL A 538 -45.21 -44.58 39.24
C VAL A 538 -44.40 -45.87 39.24
N ALA A 539 -44.22 -46.46 40.40
CA ALA A 539 -43.44 -47.65 40.59
C ALA A 539 -44.34 -48.89 40.64
N ARG A 540 -43.75 -50.05 40.38
CA ARG A 540 -44.46 -51.31 40.24
C ARG A 540 -43.60 -52.45 40.71
N ASP A 541 -44.10 -53.20 41.66
CA ASP A 541 -43.51 -54.43 42.16
C ASP A 541 -44.30 -55.63 41.65
N THR A 542 -43.59 -56.68 41.24
CA THR A 542 -44.18 -57.94 40.79
C THR A 542 -43.63 -59.05 41.68
N LEU A 543 -44.55 -59.75 42.34
CA LEU A 543 -44.28 -60.66 43.45
C LEU A 543 -44.93 -62.02 43.19
N SER A 544 -44.34 -63.06 43.75
CA SER A 544 -44.84 -64.44 43.65
C SER A 544 -45.47 -64.84 44.99
N GLY A 545 -46.71 -65.31 45.00
CA GLY A 545 -47.37 -65.78 46.21
C GLY A 545 -46.70 -67.05 46.77
N VAL A 546 -46.42 -67.08 48.08
CA VAL A 546 -45.68 -68.18 48.74
C VAL A 546 -46.51 -68.81 49.86
N SER A 547 -46.43 -70.14 49.97
CA SER A 547 -47.15 -70.92 50.99
C SER A 547 -46.75 -70.50 52.41
N GLY A 548 -47.74 -70.17 53.24
CA GLY A 548 -47.57 -69.62 54.58
C GLY A 548 -47.17 -68.14 54.65
N THR A 549 -47.02 -67.43 53.52
CA THR A 549 -46.55 -66.04 53.49
C THR A 549 -47.69 -65.06 53.26
N GLN A 550 -47.88 -64.14 54.22
CA GLN A 550 -48.86 -63.05 54.15
C GLN A 550 -48.20 -61.67 53.99
N ALA A 551 -46.91 -61.53 54.34
CA ALA A 551 -46.14 -60.30 54.26
C ALA A 551 -45.09 -60.39 53.15
N TYR A 552 -45.04 -59.36 52.30
CA TYR A 552 -44.19 -59.26 51.11
C TYR A 552 -43.47 -57.92 51.09
N THR A 553 -42.23 -57.89 50.62
CA THR A 553 -41.41 -56.67 50.58
C THR A 553 -41.41 -56.04 49.19
N LEU A 554 -41.80 -54.77 49.12
CA LEU A 554 -41.78 -53.93 47.92
C LEU A 554 -40.41 -53.25 47.74
N SER A 555 -40.13 -52.82 46.51
CA SER A 555 -38.93 -52.07 46.11
C SER A 555 -38.76 -50.73 46.83
N GLN A 556 -39.86 -50.11 47.28
CA GLN A 556 -39.85 -48.79 47.90
C GLN A 556 -40.82 -48.70 49.09
N SER A 557 -40.59 -47.73 49.97
CA SER A 557 -41.42 -47.48 51.15
C SER A 557 -42.69 -46.72 50.75
N ILE A 558 -43.83 -47.22 51.18
CA ILE A 558 -45.14 -46.61 50.93
C ILE A 558 -45.59 -45.85 52.18
N ALA A 559 -46.13 -44.65 52.00
CA ALA A 559 -46.54 -43.78 53.10
C ALA A 559 -47.95 -44.07 53.63
N ASP A 560 -48.84 -44.59 52.77
CA ASP A 560 -50.27 -44.81 53.03
C ASP A 560 -50.81 -45.77 51.96
N GLU A 561 -51.60 -46.78 52.35
CA GLU A 561 -52.17 -47.80 51.46
C GLU A 561 -53.03 -47.24 50.31
N ASN A 562 -53.63 -46.05 50.46
CA ASN A 562 -54.39 -45.39 49.38
C ASN A 562 -53.51 -45.04 48.17
N ASN A 563 -52.18 -44.95 48.33
CA ASN A 563 -51.23 -44.74 47.23
C ASN A 563 -50.85 -46.05 46.50
N THR A 564 -51.62 -47.14 46.68
CA THR A 564 -51.35 -48.44 46.06
C THR A 564 -52.54 -48.96 45.24
N TYR A 565 -52.23 -49.80 44.25
CA TYR A 565 -53.16 -50.77 43.67
C TYR A 565 -52.51 -52.14 43.75
N VAL A 566 -53.15 -53.06 44.46
CA VAL A 566 -52.70 -54.45 44.59
C VAL A 566 -53.63 -55.33 43.77
N PHE A 567 -53.07 -56.16 42.91
CA PHE A 567 -53.78 -57.16 42.13
C PHE A 567 -53.23 -58.55 42.45
N ILE A 568 -54.12 -59.54 42.52
CA ILE A 568 -53.78 -60.96 42.60
C ILE A 568 -54.40 -61.65 41.39
N ASP A 569 -53.58 -62.26 40.54
CA ASP A 569 -54.00 -62.93 39.30
C ASP A 569 -54.90 -62.02 38.40
N GLY A 570 -54.60 -60.70 38.40
CA GLY A 570 -55.35 -59.66 37.67
C GLY A 570 -56.61 -59.12 38.37
N VAL A 571 -57.00 -59.70 39.51
CA VAL A 571 -58.15 -59.26 40.33
C VAL A 571 -57.68 -58.25 41.38
N TYR A 572 -58.29 -57.07 41.40
CA TYR A 572 -57.92 -56.01 42.34
C TYR A 572 -58.31 -56.39 43.79
N GLN A 573 -57.47 -56.01 44.74
CA GLN A 573 -57.67 -56.26 46.17
C GLN A 573 -58.14 -54.99 46.87
N SER A 574 -59.27 -55.06 47.58
CA SER A 574 -59.80 -53.93 48.36
C SER A 574 -58.81 -53.47 49.43
N LYS A 575 -58.78 -52.18 49.75
CA LYS A 575 -57.91 -51.60 50.80
C LYS A 575 -58.14 -52.26 52.17
N THR A 576 -59.32 -52.82 52.41
CA THR A 576 -59.66 -53.54 53.65
C THR A 576 -58.90 -54.87 53.81
N THR A 577 -58.36 -55.43 52.73
CA THR A 577 -57.79 -56.79 52.69
C THR A 577 -56.29 -56.86 52.97
N TYR A 578 -55.61 -55.71 53.00
CA TYR A 578 -54.17 -55.61 53.25
C TYR A 578 -53.81 -54.34 54.04
N SER A 579 -52.54 -54.22 54.41
CA SER A 579 -51.98 -53.06 55.12
C SER A 579 -50.55 -52.78 54.66
N MET A 580 -50.15 -51.51 54.70
CA MET A 580 -48.80 -51.08 54.35
C MET A 580 -48.01 -50.66 55.59
N SER A 581 -46.75 -51.10 55.70
CA SER A 581 -45.83 -50.61 56.72
C SER A 581 -44.41 -50.51 56.17
N GLY A 582 -44.00 -49.29 55.83
CA GLY A 582 -42.75 -49.03 55.13
C GLY A 582 -42.75 -49.71 53.75
N THR A 583 -41.76 -50.58 53.50
CA THR A 583 -41.70 -51.44 52.30
C THR A 583 -42.58 -52.70 52.39
N THR A 584 -43.25 -52.97 53.51
CA THR A 584 -43.95 -54.24 53.72
C THR A 584 -45.44 -54.14 53.40
N LEU A 585 -45.88 -54.87 52.37
CA LEU A 585 -47.28 -55.17 52.10
C LEU A 585 -47.68 -56.41 52.91
N THR A 586 -48.70 -56.31 53.77
CA THR A 586 -49.21 -57.44 54.56
C THR A 586 -50.69 -57.66 54.31
N PHE A 587 -51.02 -58.80 53.71
CA PHE A 587 -52.40 -59.25 53.51
C PHE A 587 -53.01 -59.80 54.80
N GLY A 588 -54.32 -59.64 54.97
CA GLY A 588 -55.08 -60.22 56.09
C GLY A 588 -55.33 -61.74 55.97
N TYR A 589 -54.99 -62.32 54.82
CA TYR A 589 -55.03 -63.75 54.52
C TYR A 589 -53.82 -64.14 53.65
N GLN A 590 -53.56 -65.43 53.45
CA GLN A 590 -52.46 -65.88 52.58
C GLN A 590 -52.86 -65.83 51.10
N PRO A 591 -52.15 -65.08 50.23
CA PRO A 591 -52.39 -65.11 48.79
C PRO A 591 -52.25 -66.51 48.17
N PRO A 592 -52.91 -66.76 47.01
CA PRO A 592 -52.69 -67.94 46.19
C PRO A 592 -51.22 -68.11 45.81
N VAL A 593 -50.72 -69.35 45.87
CA VAL A 593 -49.33 -69.68 45.51
C VAL A 593 -49.18 -69.67 43.99
N GLY A 594 -48.34 -68.77 43.48
CA GLY A 594 -48.13 -68.56 42.05
C GLY A 594 -46.81 -67.86 41.76
N THR A 595 -46.47 -67.70 40.49
CA THR A 595 -45.27 -66.97 40.05
C THR A 595 -45.70 -65.64 39.43
N ASN A 596 -45.15 -64.54 39.92
CA ASN A 596 -45.48 -63.16 39.52
C ASN A 596 -46.96 -62.76 39.66
N ASN A 597 -47.77 -63.58 40.33
CA ASN A 597 -49.22 -63.42 40.40
C ASN A 597 -49.71 -62.32 41.35
N ILE A 598 -48.82 -61.62 42.06
CA ILE A 598 -49.14 -60.46 42.90
C ILE A 598 -48.49 -59.23 42.26
N GLU A 599 -49.28 -58.31 41.72
CA GLU A 599 -48.79 -57.05 41.13
C GLU A 599 -49.18 -55.86 42.02
N VAL A 600 -48.20 -55.02 42.37
CA VAL A 600 -48.39 -53.87 43.25
C VAL A 600 -47.93 -52.60 42.52
N ILE A 601 -48.88 -51.83 42.00
CA ILE A 601 -48.62 -50.48 41.49
C ILE A 601 -48.63 -49.52 42.68
N HIS A 602 -47.69 -48.58 42.75
CA HIS A 602 -47.69 -47.58 43.82
C HIS A 602 -47.10 -46.23 43.41
N TYR A 603 -47.44 -45.22 44.19
CA TYR A 603 -46.90 -43.86 44.10
C TYR A 603 -46.14 -43.56 45.39
N THR A 604 -44.88 -43.15 45.28
CA THR A 604 -44.01 -42.83 46.43
C THR A 604 -44.43 -41.56 47.18
N SER A 605 -45.32 -40.76 46.57
CA SER A 605 -46.00 -39.59 47.10
C SER A 605 -47.26 -39.35 46.27
N ALA A 606 -48.17 -38.48 46.72
CA ALA A 606 -49.32 -38.07 45.89
C ALA A 606 -48.85 -37.58 44.50
N PRO A 607 -49.55 -37.97 43.40
CA PRO A 607 -49.06 -37.73 42.04
C PRO A 607 -48.99 -36.24 41.70
N ALA A 608 -47.90 -35.84 41.03
CA ALA A 608 -47.74 -34.47 40.57
C ALA A 608 -48.60 -34.22 39.33
N VAL A 609 -49.13 -33.00 39.19
CA VAL A 609 -50.07 -32.64 38.11
C VAL A 609 -49.40 -32.54 36.73
N SER A 610 -48.10 -32.85 36.62
CA SER A 610 -47.40 -33.08 35.36
C SER A 610 -47.93 -34.33 34.64
N ASP A 611 -48.30 -35.37 35.38
CA ASP A 611 -48.43 -36.72 34.86
C ASP A 611 -49.86 -37.04 34.35
N VAL A 612 -50.79 -36.08 34.49
CA VAL A 612 -52.22 -36.22 34.19
C VAL A 612 -52.77 -34.96 33.48
N GLY A 613 -52.29 -34.70 32.25
CA GLY A 613 -52.75 -33.56 31.45
C GLY A 613 -54.11 -33.78 30.75
N VAL A 614 -54.38 -35.02 30.34
CA VAL A 614 -55.71 -35.53 29.96
C VAL A 614 -55.83 -36.96 30.48
N LEU A 615 -56.97 -37.26 31.12
CA LEU A 615 -57.42 -38.61 31.40
C LEU A 615 -58.55 -38.95 30.42
N GLN A 616 -58.43 -40.05 29.69
CA GLN A 616 -59.42 -40.51 28.71
C GLN A 616 -59.71 -41.99 28.96
N VAL A 617 -60.98 -42.37 28.88
CA VAL A 617 -61.40 -43.77 28.87
C VAL A 617 -61.90 -44.11 27.47
N ASP A 618 -61.31 -45.13 26.86
CA ASP A 618 -61.75 -45.68 25.59
C ASP A 618 -62.36 -47.07 25.82
N THR A 619 -63.63 -47.25 25.44
CA THR A 619 -64.36 -48.52 25.58
C THR A 619 -64.55 -49.16 24.20
N PHE A 620 -64.21 -50.44 24.10
CA PHE A 620 -64.32 -51.25 22.90
C PHE A 620 -65.10 -52.54 23.18
N ASP A 621 -65.80 -53.06 22.18
CA ASP A 621 -66.31 -54.43 22.21
C ASP A 621 -65.29 -55.42 21.61
N GLY A 622 -65.38 -56.68 22.02
CA GLY A 622 -64.59 -57.76 21.44
C GLY A 622 -64.98 -58.15 20.01
N ALA A 623 -66.08 -57.61 19.46
CA ALA A 623 -66.53 -57.91 18.11
C ALA A 623 -65.75 -57.13 17.02
N ASN A 624 -65.16 -55.98 17.38
CA ASN A 624 -64.42 -55.12 16.45
C ASN A 624 -62.88 -55.24 16.55
N TYR A 625 -62.34 -56.07 17.45
CA TYR A 625 -60.88 -56.24 17.59
C TYR A 625 -60.27 -57.03 16.42
N SER A 626 -59.70 -56.32 15.44
CA SER A 626 -59.16 -56.91 14.20
C SER A 626 -57.62 -56.98 14.13
N SER A 627 -56.90 -56.22 14.96
CA SER A 627 -55.44 -56.33 15.18
C SER A 627 -54.90 -55.34 16.22
N ASN A 628 -55.58 -54.21 16.42
CA ASN A 628 -55.26 -53.19 17.42
C ASN A 628 -56.54 -52.46 17.87
N LEU A 629 -56.44 -51.78 19.01
CA LEU A 629 -57.41 -50.82 19.53
C LEU A 629 -56.84 -49.42 19.30
N THR A 630 -57.59 -48.55 18.63
CA THR A 630 -57.19 -47.15 18.39
C THR A 630 -57.76 -46.28 19.50
N LEU A 631 -56.89 -45.77 20.38
CA LEU A 631 -57.24 -44.91 21.51
C LEU A 631 -57.55 -43.48 21.04
N THR A 632 -58.45 -42.78 21.73
CA THR A 632 -58.84 -41.40 21.42
C THR A 632 -57.70 -40.40 21.66
N ILE A 633 -56.81 -40.70 22.62
CA ILE A 633 -55.56 -39.97 22.84
C ILE A 633 -54.36 -40.89 22.61
N ALA A 634 -53.25 -40.32 22.14
CA ALA A 634 -51.95 -40.99 22.18
C ALA A 634 -51.36 -40.84 23.60
N PRO A 635 -51.20 -41.93 24.37
CA PRO A 635 -50.42 -41.90 25.60
C PRO A 635 -48.95 -41.73 25.25
N GLU A 636 -48.19 -41.06 26.11
CA GLU A 636 -46.75 -40.83 25.89
C GLU A 636 -45.95 -42.13 25.93
N ASN A 637 -46.33 -43.06 26.82
CA ASN A 637 -45.73 -44.39 26.95
C ASN A 637 -46.76 -45.37 27.55
N LYS A 638 -46.49 -46.68 27.50
CA LYS A 638 -47.45 -47.71 27.95
C LYS A 638 -47.73 -47.72 29.46
N GLN A 639 -46.89 -47.10 30.29
CA GLN A 639 -47.15 -46.97 31.73
C GLN A 639 -48.29 -45.96 31.99
N HIS A 640 -48.53 -45.03 31.06
CA HIS A 640 -49.62 -44.06 31.10
C HIS A 640 -50.94 -44.66 30.55
N THR A 641 -51.15 -45.97 30.73
CA THR A 641 -52.40 -46.66 30.42
C THR A 641 -52.75 -47.66 31.52
N ASN A 642 -54.03 -47.98 31.68
CA ASN A 642 -54.54 -49.19 32.33
C ASN A 642 -55.53 -49.86 31.38
N VAL A 643 -55.49 -51.20 31.33
CA VAL A 643 -56.28 -51.99 30.39
C VAL A 643 -57.04 -53.02 31.20
N PHE A 644 -58.36 -53.09 30.99
CA PHE A 644 -59.25 -54.04 31.62
C PHE A 644 -59.98 -54.83 30.53
N ILE A 645 -60.07 -56.15 30.68
CA ILE A 645 -60.88 -57.03 29.83
C ILE A 645 -61.90 -57.72 30.74
N ASN A 646 -63.19 -57.48 30.51
CA ASN A 646 -64.29 -57.96 31.36
C ASN A 646 -64.08 -57.65 32.86
N GLY A 647 -63.52 -56.47 33.17
CA GLY A 647 -63.21 -56.05 34.55
C GLY A 647 -61.91 -56.62 35.14
N VAL A 648 -61.17 -57.46 34.42
CA VAL A 648 -59.89 -58.04 34.87
C VAL A 648 -58.71 -57.22 34.33
N TYR A 649 -57.80 -56.81 35.20
CA TYR A 649 -56.65 -55.98 34.84
C TYR A 649 -55.63 -56.74 33.99
N GLN A 650 -55.04 -56.04 33.02
CA GLN A 650 -54.01 -56.59 32.13
C GLN A 650 -52.63 -55.98 32.41
N GLU A 651 -51.65 -56.84 32.68
CA GLU A 651 -50.25 -56.45 32.88
C GLU A 651 -49.68 -55.71 31.65
N LYS A 652 -48.68 -54.85 31.89
CA LYS A 652 -47.91 -54.18 30.81
C LYS A 652 -47.07 -55.14 29.95
N SER A 653 -47.05 -56.43 30.28
CA SER A 653 -46.44 -57.52 29.48
C SER A 653 -47.37 -58.03 28.38
N THR A 654 -48.68 -58.03 28.63
CA THR A 654 -49.72 -58.63 27.76
C THR A 654 -50.16 -57.72 26.60
N TYR A 655 -49.61 -56.51 26.48
CA TYR A 655 -49.91 -55.62 25.37
C TYR A 655 -48.75 -54.69 25.00
N THR A 656 -48.82 -54.18 23.77
CA THR A 656 -47.90 -53.16 23.25
C THR A 656 -48.67 -51.89 22.90
N LEU A 657 -47.96 -50.75 22.84
CA LEU A 657 -48.50 -49.44 22.49
C LEU A 657 -47.57 -48.78 21.47
N SER A 658 -48.13 -48.22 20.40
CA SER A 658 -47.42 -47.44 19.39
C SER A 658 -48.25 -46.21 18.99
N GLY A 659 -47.86 -45.03 19.47
CA GLY A 659 -48.72 -43.84 19.41
C GLY A 659 -50.02 -44.09 20.16
N ASN A 660 -51.17 -43.95 19.50
CA ASN A 660 -52.48 -44.30 20.04
C ASN A 660 -52.97 -45.72 19.66
N ALA A 661 -52.17 -46.54 18.97
CA ALA A 661 -52.54 -47.92 18.66
C ALA A 661 -52.06 -48.88 19.77
N LEU A 662 -52.99 -49.54 20.44
CA LEU A 662 -52.74 -50.52 21.50
C LEU A 662 -53.04 -51.93 20.98
N THR A 663 -52.10 -52.87 21.15
CA THR A 663 -52.24 -54.25 20.64
C THR A 663 -52.13 -55.25 21.78
N LEU A 664 -53.25 -55.93 22.07
CA LEU A 664 -53.33 -57.04 23.02
C LEU A 664 -52.62 -58.27 22.44
N THR A 665 -51.74 -58.87 23.24
CA THR A 665 -50.82 -59.95 22.84
C THR A 665 -51.30 -61.27 23.43
N GLY A 666 -51.55 -62.26 22.58
CA GLY A 666 -52.04 -63.59 23.00
C GLY A 666 -53.55 -63.68 23.29
N TYR A 667 -54.24 -62.54 23.45
CA TYR A 667 -55.69 -62.48 23.60
C TYR A 667 -56.41 -62.65 22.25
N SER A 668 -57.49 -63.44 22.25
CA SER A 668 -58.43 -63.57 21.13
C SER A 668 -59.79 -63.07 21.61
N ALA A 669 -60.33 -62.04 20.97
CA ALA A 669 -61.55 -61.39 21.42
C ALA A 669 -62.81 -62.19 21.05
N THR A 670 -63.79 -62.18 21.96
CA THR A 670 -65.08 -62.86 21.80
C THR A 670 -66.20 -61.83 21.64
N THR A 671 -67.21 -62.13 20.82
CA THR A 671 -68.42 -61.28 20.72
C THR A 671 -69.13 -61.22 22.07
N GLY A 672 -69.11 -60.05 22.71
CA GLY A 672 -69.64 -59.82 24.06
C GLY A 672 -68.57 -59.46 25.09
N ASP A 673 -67.29 -59.65 24.79
CA ASP A 673 -66.21 -59.14 25.64
C ASP A 673 -66.21 -57.61 25.64
N THR A 674 -65.90 -57.04 26.80
CA THR A 674 -65.78 -55.60 27.05
C THR A 674 -64.33 -55.27 27.35
N ILE A 675 -63.75 -54.34 26.60
CA ILE A 675 -62.37 -53.91 26.77
C ILE A 675 -62.38 -52.42 27.08
N GLU A 676 -61.84 -52.03 28.23
CA GLU A 676 -61.74 -50.64 28.64
C GLU A 676 -60.28 -50.26 28.81
N VAL A 677 -59.85 -49.21 28.10
CA VAL A 677 -58.51 -48.64 28.19
C VAL A 677 -58.62 -47.25 28.80
N GLU A 678 -58.24 -47.15 30.07
CA GLU A 678 -57.90 -45.88 30.68
C GLU A 678 -56.53 -45.43 30.12
N SER A 679 -56.46 -44.22 29.59
CA SER A 679 -55.24 -43.65 29.03
C SER A 679 -54.98 -42.25 29.57
N ARG A 680 -53.71 -41.93 29.78
CA ARG A 680 -53.24 -40.63 30.24
C ARG A 680 -52.27 -40.03 29.22
N LYS A 681 -52.46 -38.75 28.91
CA LYS A 681 -51.53 -37.95 28.10
C LYS A 681 -51.00 -36.79 28.93
N VAL A 682 -49.68 -36.61 28.91
CA VAL A 682 -49.04 -35.43 29.49
C VAL A 682 -49.38 -34.21 28.62
N ILE A 683 -49.93 -33.19 29.27
CA ILE A 683 -49.97 -31.80 28.81
C ILE A 683 -49.27 -31.04 29.92
N THR A 684 -48.15 -30.39 29.63
CA THR A 684 -47.37 -29.62 30.60
C THR A 684 -48.16 -28.38 31.06
N PRO A 685 -48.69 -28.31 32.30
CA PRO A 685 -49.58 -27.22 32.71
C PRO A 685 -48.86 -26.23 33.62
N SER A 686 -48.80 -24.96 33.23
CA SER A 686 -48.21 -23.90 34.06
C SER A 686 -49.13 -23.48 35.21
N GLY A 687 -49.07 -24.22 36.32
CA GLY A 687 -49.53 -23.79 37.65
C GLY A 687 -50.78 -24.48 38.19
N LEU A 688 -50.71 -25.78 38.48
CA LEU A 688 -51.78 -26.54 39.15
C LEU A 688 -51.27 -27.34 40.35
N THR A 689 -52.08 -27.45 41.40
CA THR A 689 -51.77 -28.14 42.67
C THR A 689 -52.39 -29.53 42.76
N TYR A 690 -51.75 -30.38 43.58
CA TYR A 690 -52.01 -31.81 43.83
C TYR A 690 -53.46 -32.27 43.79
N ALA A 691 -53.70 -33.39 43.10
CA ALA A 691 -54.88 -34.21 43.25
C ALA A 691 -54.59 -35.39 44.19
N ASN A 692 -55.37 -35.53 45.26
CA ASN A 692 -55.26 -36.69 46.15
C ASN A 692 -56.14 -37.84 45.66
N MET A 693 -55.66 -39.06 45.86
CA MET A 693 -56.44 -40.29 45.71
C MET A 693 -57.06 -40.67 47.06
N VAL A 694 -58.33 -41.06 47.06
CA VAL A 694 -59.08 -41.47 48.25
C VAL A 694 -59.96 -42.68 47.94
N SER A 695 -60.13 -43.58 48.91
CA SER A 695 -61.06 -44.71 48.81
C SER A 695 -62.30 -44.49 49.67
N ASP A 696 -63.47 -44.82 49.11
CA ASP A 696 -64.76 -44.85 49.77
C ASP A 696 -65.37 -46.26 49.61
N THR A 697 -65.72 -46.93 50.71
CA THR A 697 -66.19 -48.33 50.72
C THR A 697 -67.63 -48.48 51.20
N GLY A 698 -68.38 -49.40 50.59
CA GLY A 698 -69.74 -49.77 50.98
C GLY A 698 -70.03 -51.27 50.78
N THR A 699 -71.28 -51.66 51.02
CA THR A 699 -71.73 -53.06 50.86
C THR A 699 -73.06 -53.10 50.13
N GLY A 700 -73.20 -54.02 49.17
CA GLY A 700 -74.46 -54.27 48.46
C GLY A 700 -75.54 -54.84 49.36
N ASP A 701 -76.79 -54.41 49.15
CA ASP A 701 -77.98 -54.96 49.82
C ASP A 701 -78.97 -55.65 48.85
N GLY A 702 -78.63 -55.74 47.56
CA GLY A 702 -79.49 -56.27 46.49
C GLY A 702 -80.58 -55.30 46.01
N SER A 703 -80.61 -54.05 46.50
CA SER A 703 -81.63 -53.06 46.15
C SER A 703 -81.13 -51.62 45.99
N ASN A 704 -80.13 -51.21 46.78
CA ASN A 704 -79.53 -49.89 46.69
C ASN A 704 -78.59 -49.78 45.47
N GLN A 705 -78.80 -48.76 44.65
CA GLN A 705 -77.98 -48.46 43.49
C GLN A 705 -77.03 -47.27 43.72
N THR A 706 -77.21 -46.48 44.78
CA THR A 706 -76.47 -45.23 45.03
C THR A 706 -75.49 -45.39 46.18
N PHE A 707 -74.22 -45.16 45.91
CA PHE A 707 -73.11 -45.23 46.87
C PHE A 707 -72.38 -43.88 46.87
N SER A 708 -72.35 -43.22 48.02
CA SER A 708 -71.74 -41.90 48.13
C SER A 708 -70.23 -41.97 48.28
N THR A 709 -69.54 -40.90 47.84
CA THR A 709 -68.10 -40.73 48.02
C THR A 709 -67.83 -39.64 49.06
N PRO A 710 -67.97 -39.90 50.38
CA PRO A 710 -67.81 -38.86 51.40
C PRO A 710 -66.37 -38.34 51.56
N ASN A 711 -65.35 -39.12 51.17
CA ASN A 711 -63.96 -38.65 51.09
C ASN A 711 -63.62 -38.12 49.69
N GLY A 712 -64.29 -38.64 48.66
CA GLY A 712 -64.21 -38.19 47.27
C GLY A 712 -64.91 -36.86 46.96
N ALA A 713 -64.45 -36.22 45.89
CA ALA A 713 -65.14 -35.15 45.17
C ALA A 713 -64.87 -35.23 43.64
N PRO A 714 -65.03 -36.42 43.01
CA PRO A 714 -64.76 -36.59 41.58
C PRO A 714 -65.65 -35.66 40.75
N GLN A 715 -65.05 -34.93 39.81
CA GLN A 715 -65.78 -33.97 38.97
C GLN A 715 -66.42 -34.63 37.73
N THR A 716 -65.90 -35.79 37.32
CA THR A 716 -66.43 -36.63 36.24
C THR A 716 -66.21 -38.10 36.60
N LYS A 717 -66.95 -39.04 35.99
CA LYS A 717 -66.86 -40.48 36.34
C LYS A 717 -65.54 -41.11 35.89
N GLU A 718 -64.84 -40.48 34.96
CA GLU A 718 -63.52 -40.87 34.49
C GLU A 718 -62.48 -40.72 35.62
N PHE A 719 -62.67 -39.78 36.55
CA PHE A 719 -61.85 -39.62 37.77
C PHE A 719 -62.27 -40.56 38.93
N THR A 720 -62.90 -41.69 38.61
CA THR A 720 -63.26 -42.74 39.58
C THR A 720 -62.77 -44.10 39.08
N LEU A 721 -62.54 -45.05 39.97
CA LEU A 721 -62.41 -46.48 39.67
C LEU A 721 -63.30 -47.22 40.66
N VAL A 722 -64.21 -48.05 40.15
CA VAL A 722 -65.26 -48.69 40.94
C VAL A 722 -65.08 -50.19 40.84
N TYR A 723 -65.06 -50.87 41.98
CA TYR A 723 -64.87 -52.31 42.08
C TYR A 723 -66.02 -52.94 42.87
N ILE A 724 -66.50 -54.09 42.41
CA ILE A 724 -67.44 -54.94 43.15
C ILE A 724 -66.73 -56.29 43.36
N ASN A 725 -66.53 -56.68 44.62
CA ASN A 725 -65.74 -57.86 45.01
C ASN A 725 -64.36 -57.94 44.30
N GLY A 726 -63.69 -56.79 44.12
CA GLY A 726 -62.41 -56.69 43.41
C GLY A 726 -62.47 -56.72 41.87
N VAL A 727 -63.65 -56.92 41.27
CA VAL A 727 -63.86 -56.88 39.82
C VAL A 727 -64.18 -55.44 39.39
N TYR A 728 -63.39 -54.91 38.46
CA TYR A 728 -63.55 -53.53 37.98
C TYR A 728 -64.83 -53.36 37.16
N GLN A 729 -65.60 -52.32 37.48
CA GLN A 729 -66.84 -51.95 36.80
C GLN A 729 -66.53 -50.93 35.69
N ALA A 730 -66.84 -51.30 34.45
CA ALA A 730 -66.66 -50.42 33.28
C ALA A 730 -67.54 -49.17 33.38
N LYS A 731 -67.09 -48.04 32.81
CA LYS A 731 -67.78 -46.72 32.92
C LYS A 731 -69.18 -46.69 32.33
N SER A 732 -69.60 -47.71 31.59
CA SER A 732 -70.95 -47.89 31.06
C SER A 732 -71.96 -48.44 32.07
N THR A 733 -71.50 -49.11 33.13
CA THR A 733 -72.34 -49.82 34.13
C THR A 733 -72.81 -48.92 35.28
N TYR A 734 -72.30 -47.69 35.35
CA TYR A 734 -72.68 -46.72 36.37
C TYR A 734 -72.63 -45.28 35.84
N ALA A 735 -73.32 -44.39 36.56
CA ALA A 735 -73.28 -42.95 36.39
C ALA A 735 -72.66 -42.29 37.64
N LEU A 736 -72.14 -41.07 37.47
CA LEU A 736 -71.79 -40.19 38.58
C LEU A 736 -72.89 -39.11 38.67
N THR A 737 -73.60 -39.05 39.80
CA THR A 737 -74.72 -38.12 40.00
C THR A 737 -74.50 -37.33 41.28
N SER A 738 -74.30 -36.01 41.15
CA SER A 738 -74.06 -35.08 42.28
C SER A 738 -72.83 -35.41 43.16
N GLY A 739 -71.92 -36.26 42.68
CA GLY A 739 -70.76 -36.78 43.41
C GLY A 739 -70.87 -38.28 43.73
N ASP A 740 -72.09 -38.82 43.83
CA ASP A 740 -72.32 -40.22 44.20
C ASP A 740 -72.29 -41.15 42.98
N ILE A 741 -71.83 -42.38 43.17
CA ILE A 741 -71.88 -43.45 42.17
C ILE A 741 -73.29 -44.05 42.15
N VAL A 742 -73.88 -44.15 40.96
CA VAL A 742 -75.21 -44.74 40.74
C VAL A 742 -75.11 -45.87 39.72
N PHE A 743 -75.22 -47.12 40.16
CA PHE A 743 -75.18 -48.30 39.30
C PHE A 743 -76.45 -48.47 38.46
N THR A 744 -76.36 -49.14 37.30
CA THR A 744 -77.52 -49.50 36.46
C THR A 744 -78.27 -50.75 36.96
N THR A 745 -77.73 -51.44 37.96
CA THR A 745 -78.34 -52.56 38.69
C THR A 745 -77.70 -52.58 40.08
N ALA A 746 -78.46 -52.86 41.14
CA ALA A 746 -77.92 -52.86 42.50
C ALA A 746 -76.88 -53.99 42.67
N PRO A 747 -75.73 -53.74 43.33
CA PRO A 747 -74.83 -54.80 43.80
C PRO A 747 -75.57 -55.78 44.71
N ASP A 748 -75.24 -57.07 44.62
CA ASP A 748 -75.96 -58.13 45.30
C ASP A 748 -75.74 -58.08 46.83
N LEU A 749 -76.63 -58.73 47.58
CA LEU A 749 -76.62 -58.70 49.05
C LEU A 749 -75.32 -59.32 49.60
N GLY A 750 -74.45 -58.46 50.14
CA GLY A 750 -73.16 -58.83 50.72
C GLY A 750 -71.94 -58.51 49.85
N ASP A 751 -72.11 -57.99 48.64
CA ASP A 751 -71.00 -57.57 47.78
C ASP A 751 -70.19 -56.42 48.41
N GLU A 752 -68.85 -56.51 48.41
CA GLU A 752 -67.99 -55.37 48.77
C GLU A 752 -67.90 -54.39 47.59
N VAL A 753 -68.24 -53.12 47.83
CA VAL A 753 -68.14 -52.05 46.84
C VAL A 753 -67.01 -51.11 47.26
N GLU A 754 -65.95 -50.98 46.47
CA GLU A 754 -64.90 -49.98 46.69
C GLU A 754 -64.87 -48.97 45.53
N ILE A 755 -64.90 -47.68 45.89
CA ILE A 755 -64.89 -46.54 44.98
C ILE A 755 -63.63 -45.72 45.27
N ILE A 756 -62.63 -45.83 44.40
CA ILE A 756 -61.44 -45.00 44.46
C ILE A 756 -61.71 -43.76 43.61
N SER A 757 -61.45 -42.56 44.12
CA SER A 757 -61.67 -41.30 43.39
C SER A 757 -60.47 -40.35 43.44
N ILE A 758 -60.39 -39.47 42.44
CA ILE A 758 -59.33 -38.47 42.27
C ILE A 758 -59.93 -37.07 42.43
N ASN A 759 -59.45 -36.33 43.43
CA ASN A 759 -60.03 -35.03 43.78
C ASN A 759 -59.43 -33.88 42.96
N SER A 760 -60.25 -33.36 42.04
CA SER A 760 -60.17 -32.13 41.22
C SER A 760 -58.81 -31.53 40.80
N VAL A 761 -58.55 -31.54 39.49
CA VAL A 761 -57.51 -30.72 38.83
C VAL A 761 -58.07 -29.32 38.52
N ASN A 762 -57.41 -28.25 39.00
CA ASN A 762 -58.05 -26.93 39.13
C ASN A 762 -58.23 -26.11 37.82
N THR A 763 -57.35 -26.26 36.82
CA THR A 763 -57.31 -25.53 35.53
C THR A 763 -57.20 -23.98 35.54
N ALA A 764 -57.22 -23.27 36.68
CA ALA A 764 -57.14 -21.81 36.70
C ALA A 764 -55.73 -21.26 36.35
N SER A 765 -55.63 -20.49 35.27
CA SER A 765 -54.36 -19.93 34.75
C SER A 765 -53.67 -18.98 35.73
N VAL A 766 -52.46 -19.32 36.19
CA VAL A 766 -51.69 -18.50 37.14
C VAL A 766 -50.99 -17.32 36.46
N SER A 767 -51.77 -16.28 36.16
CA SER A 767 -51.29 -14.98 35.69
C SER A 767 -51.05 -14.02 36.86
N GLY A 768 -49.88 -14.08 37.52
CA GLY A 768 -49.49 -13.06 38.50
C GLY A 768 -48.24 -13.41 39.32
N ALA A 769 -47.44 -12.40 39.65
CA ALA A 769 -46.27 -12.54 40.51
C ALA A 769 -46.51 -11.86 41.87
N VAL A 770 -46.15 -12.55 42.96
CA VAL A 770 -46.17 -12.03 44.35
C VAL A 770 -44.92 -12.61 45.03
N SER A 771 -43.90 -11.82 45.39
CA SER A 771 -43.76 -11.08 46.66
C SER A 771 -43.78 -12.01 47.89
N SER A 772 -42.83 -11.99 48.82
CA SER A 772 -41.80 -10.97 49.10
C SER A 772 -40.57 -11.55 49.81
N VAL A 773 -39.52 -10.73 49.98
CA VAL A 773 -38.49 -10.92 51.01
C VAL A 773 -38.43 -9.70 51.91
N ASN A 774 -39.14 -9.73 53.04
CA ASN A 774 -38.70 -9.02 54.25
C ASN A 774 -39.23 -9.58 55.60
N GLY A 775 -39.37 -10.91 55.75
CA GLY A 775 -39.41 -11.54 57.07
C GLY A 775 -40.17 -12.87 57.20
N GLN A 776 -39.42 -13.96 57.51
CA GLN A 776 -39.87 -15.27 58.05
C GLN A 776 -40.59 -16.19 57.01
N THR A 777 -40.26 -17.49 56.78
CA THR A 777 -39.31 -18.48 57.39
C THR A 777 -38.80 -19.53 56.33
N GLY A 778 -37.72 -20.34 56.58
CA GLY A 778 -36.96 -21.19 55.57
C GLY A 778 -37.33 -22.71 55.41
N ALA A 779 -36.48 -23.71 55.01
CA ALA A 779 -35.01 -23.80 54.67
C ALA A 779 -34.46 -25.17 54.05
N VAL A 780 -33.41 -25.15 53.16
CA VAL A 780 -32.13 -25.98 52.99
C VAL A 780 -32.11 -27.54 52.60
N THR A 781 -30.94 -28.24 52.41
CA THR A 781 -30.23 -28.72 51.15
C THR A 781 -28.96 -29.65 51.41
N LEU A 782 -28.52 -30.66 50.57
CA LEU A 782 -27.17 -31.40 50.64
C LEU A 782 -26.64 -32.23 49.37
N ASN A 783 -25.48 -32.99 49.40
CA ASN A 783 -24.52 -33.29 48.24
C ASN A 783 -23.46 -34.52 48.35
N THR A 784 -22.68 -35.00 47.29
CA THR A 784 -21.19 -35.49 47.23
C THR A 784 -20.64 -36.50 46.11
N TYR A 785 -19.28 -36.56 45.85
CA TYR A 785 -18.43 -37.51 44.98
C TYR A 785 -16.88 -37.53 45.37
N THR A 786 -15.98 -38.42 44.84
CA THR A 786 -14.53 -38.60 45.24
C THR A 786 -13.49 -38.93 44.12
N ALA A 787 -12.20 -38.56 44.24
CA ALA A 787 -11.13 -38.62 43.19
C ALA A 787 -9.76 -39.27 43.62
N PRO A 788 -8.78 -39.58 42.73
CA PRO A 788 -7.58 -40.39 43.05
C PRO A 788 -6.42 -39.66 43.75
N THR A 789 -5.56 -40.42 44.43
CA THR A 789 -4.54 -39.92 45.38
C THR A 789 -3.22 -39.48 44.73
N VAL A 790 -2.70 -38.33 45.18
CA VAL A 790 -1.38 -37.78 44.80
C VAL A 790 -0.45 -37.81 46.01
N TYR A 791 0.78 -38.29 45.83
CA TYR A 791 1.81 -38.39 46.86
C TYR A 791 2.98 -37.45 46.55
N VAL A 792 3.23 -36.48 47.43
CA VAL A 792 4.41 -35.60 47.35
C VAL A 792 5.48 -36.17 48.28
N ILE A 793 6.63 -36.56 47.72
CA ILE A 793 7.69 -37.28 48.44
C ILE A 793 8.95 -36.43 48.64
N ASN A 794 9.51 -36.56 49.85
CA ASN A 794 10.70 -35.86 50.35
C ASN A 794 11.80 -36.85 50.81
N SER A 795 11.56 -38.15 50.63
CA SER A 795 12.44 -39.27 50.98
C SER A 795 12.24 -40.38 49.95
N SER A 796 13.26 -41.23 49.76
CA SER A 796 13.24 -42.31 48.77
C SER A 796 12.16 -43.34 49.10
N ALA A 797 11.38 -43.76 48.10
CA ALA A 797 10.16 -44.54 48.30
C ALA A 797 10.08 -45.77 47.37
N THR A 798 9.13 -46.66 47.64
CA THR A 798 8.70 -47.69 46.68
C THR A 798 7.34 -47.28 46.14
N ALA A 799 7.16 -47.33 44.82
CA ALA A 799 5.97 -46.79 44.17
C ALA A 799 4.78 -47.77 44.23
N VAL A 800 3.57 -47.26 44.44
CA VAL A 800 2.31 -48.02 44.34
C VAL A 800 1.67 -47.74 42.98
N SER A 801 1.33 -48.80 42.25
CA SER A 801 0.74 -48.74 40.90
C SER A 801 -0.50 -47.83 40.86
N ASN A 802 -0.66 -47.11 39.76
CA ASN A 802 -1.75 -46.17 39.47
C ASN A 802 -1.84 -44.93 40.40
N SER A 803 -0.70 -44.54 41.00
CA SER A 803 -0.57 -43.32 41.82
C SER A 803 0.40 -42.29 41.21
N VAL A 804 0.25 -41.02 41.60
CA VAL A 804 1.13 -39.92 41.17
C VAL A 804 2.16 -39.59 42.25
N TYR A 805 3.44 -39.54 41.89
CA TYR A 805 4.55 -39.24 42.79
C TYR A 805 5.32 -37.98 42.38
N VAL A 806 5.32 -36.96 43.24
CA VAL A 806 6.02 -35.68 43.02
C VAL A 806 7.26 -35.61 43.90
N PHE A 807 8.45 -35.50 43.30
CA PHE A 807 9.73 -35.51 44.02
C PHE A 807 10.10 -34.08 44.40
N THR A 808 10.45 -33.85 45.67
CA THR A 808 10.81 -32.52 46.18
C THR A 808 12.28 -32.37 46.60
N ALA A 809 13.07 -33.44 46.50
CA ALA A 809 14.51 -33.46 46.79
C ALA A 809 15.22 -34.47 45.87
N ASN A 810 16.55 -34.54 45.96
CA ASN A 810 17.36 -35.53 45.23
C ASN A 810 17.12 -36.95 45.79
N LEU A 811 16.30 -37.77 45.12
CA LEU A 811 15.73 -39.00 45.68
C LEU A 811 15.70 -40.16 44.69
N THR A 812 15.64 -41.37 45.23
CA THR A 812 15.41 -42.60 44.46
C THR A 812 13.97 -43.07 44.64
N LEU A 813 13.28 -43.41 43.54
CA LEU A 813 12.04 -44.16 43.59
C LEU A 813 12.31 -45.57 43.07
N THR A 814 12.04 -46.56 43.91
CA THR A 814 12.08 -47.97 43.54
C THR A 814 10.77 -48.33 42.86
N LEU A 815 10.86 -48.75 41.59
CA LEU A 815 9.71 -49.17 40.79
C LEU A 815 9.16 -50.51 41.33
N PRO A 816 7.89 -50.86 41.06
CA PRO A 816 7.34 -52.16 41.47
C PRO A 816 8.20 -53.34 41.02
N ALA A 817 8.39 -54.32 41.91
CA ALA A 817 9.31 -55.46 41.70
C ALA A 817 8.76 -56.53 40.74
N SER A 818 7.44 -56.70 40.73
CA SER A 818 6.71 -57.67 39.91
C SER A 818 5.50 -56.97 39.27
N PRO A 819 5.71 -56.04 38.33
CA PRO A 819 4.62 -55.25 37.77
C PRO A 819 3.78 -56.11 36.83
N SER A 820 2.49 -55.81 36.74
CA SER A 820 1.69 -56.30 35.62
C SER A 820 2.05 -55.54 34.34
N SER A 821 1.98 -56.18 33.18
CA SER A 821 2.08 -55.49 31.88
C SER A 821 0.96 -54.44 31.79
N GLY A 822 1.32 -53.16 31.83
CA GLY A 822 0.36 -52.04 31.89
C GLY A 822 0.26 -51.32 33.24
N ASP A 823 0.93 -51.78 34.31
CA ASP A 823 0.99 -51.03 35.57
C ASP A 823 1.63 -49.65 35.34
N SER A 824 0.96 -48.59 35.80
CA SER A 824 1.36 -47.19 35.64
C SER A 824 2.00 -46.63 36.90
N ILE A 825 3.07 -45.84 36.76
CA ILE A 825 3.56 -44.90 37.78
C ILE A 825 3.79 -43.54 37.12
N LYS A 826 3.11 -42.50 37.60
CA LYS A 826 3.33 -41.12 37.14
C LYS A 826 4.30 -40.38 38.07
N ILE A 827 5.29 -39.74 37.48
CA ILE A 827 6.41 -39.04 38.13
C ILE A 827 6.34 -37.55 37.80
N SER A 828 6.64 -36.69 38.77
CA SER A 828 7.04 -35.31 38.49
C SER A 828 8.23 -34.91 39.36
N ASN A 829 9.41 -34.82 38.76
CA ASN A 829 10.59 -34.27 39.41
C ASN A 829 10.40 -32.75 39.58
N ARG A 830 10.26 -32.30 40.82
CA ARG A 830 10.19 -30.88 41.23
C ARG A 830 11.27 -30.53 42.24
N SER A 831 12.31 -31.40 42.35
CA SER A 831 13.44 -31.23 43.27
C SER A 831 14.40 -30.11 42.88
N GLY A 832 14.36 -29.66 41.63
CA GLY A 832 15.34 -28.71 41.09
C GLY A 832 16.69 -29.34 40.73
N VAL A 833 16.85 -30.67 40.81
CA VAL A 833 18.12 -31.34 40.45
C VAL A 833 18.00 -32.50 39.47
N ALA A 834 18.99 -32.57 38.59
CA ALA A 834 19.18 -33.54 37.51
C ALA A 834 19.87 -34.84 37.97
N THR A 835 19.51 -35.35 39.16
CA THR A 835 20.21 -36.48 39.81
C THR A 835 19.32 -37.46 40.56
N CYS A 836 17.99 -37.25 40.59
CA CYS A 836 17.03 -38.23 41.09
C CYS A 836 17.14 -39.55 40.31
N VAL A 837 16.78 -40.69 40.89
CA VAL A 837 16.96 -42.02 40.24
C VAL A 837 15.69 -42.85 40.27
N LEU A 838 15.43 -43.59 39.20
CA LEU A 838 14.46 -44.67 39.14
C LEU A 838 15.21 -46.00 39.27
N ALA A 839 15.06 -46.66 40.42
CA ALA A 839 15.63 -47.98 40.61
C ALA A 839 14.73 -49.03 39.94
N ARG A 840 15.26 -49.72 38.93
CA ARG A 840 14.54 -50.59 38.00
C ARG A 840 13.92 -51.84 38.65
N ASN A 841 14.42 -52.19 39.84
CA ASN A 841 13.92 -53.24 40.71
C ASN A 841 13.72 -54.61 40.00
N GLY A 842 14.80 -55.13 39.41
CA GLY A 842 14.80 -56.43 38.72
C GLY A 842 14.28 -56.38 37.27
N SER A 843 13.27 -55.57 37.00
CA SER A 843 12.79 -55.23 35.65
C SER A 843 13.85 -54.43 34.88
N ASN A 844 13.85 -54.45 33.53
CA ASN A 844 14.66 -53.51 32.74
C ASN A 844 14.04 -52.09 32.78
N ILE A 845 14.76 -51.07 32.30
CA ILE A 845 14.19 -49.77 31.92
C ILE A 845 14.56 -49.50 30.45
N MET A 846 13.56 -49.23 29.60
CA MET A 846 13.77 -48.97 28.15
C MET A 846 14.64 -50.04 27.45
N GLY A 847 14.51 -51.31 27.84
CA GLY A 847 15.33 -52.43 27.36
C GLY A 847 16.75 -52.51 27.96
N ALA A 848 17.19 -51.51 28.73
CA ALA A 848 18.46 -51.52 29.43
C ALA A 848 18.34 -52.18 30.81
N ALA A 849 19.33 -53.00 31.17
CA ALA A 849 19.41 -53.66 32.48
C ALA A 849 20.03 -52.76 33.58
N SER A 850 19.81 -51.45 33.50
CA SER A 850 20.38 -50.40 34.36
C SER A 850 19.31 -49.47 34.93
N ASP A 851 19.56 -48.92 36.12
CA ASP A 851 18.71 -47.88 36.70
C ASP A 851 18.76 -46.60 35.86
N LEU A 852 17.71 -45.77 35.93
CA LEU A 852 17.62 -44.52 35.18
C LEU A 852 17.76 -43.30 36.09
N THR A 853 18.89 -42.60 35.96
CA THR A 853 19.05 -41.26 36.54
C THR A 853 18.26 -40.24 35.71
N LEU A 854 17.51 -39.38 36.39
CA LEU A 854 16.76 -38.27 35.81
C LEU A 854 17.70 -37.10 35.58
N ASP A 855 18.32 -37.08 34.40
CA ASP A 855 19.23 -36.04 33.89
C ASP A 855 18.64 -34.63 33.80
N THR A 856 17.35 -34.48 34.12
CA THR A 856 16.58 -33.24 33.96
C THR A 856 15.86 -32.90 35.27
N ALA A 857 16.15 -31.70 35.80
CA ALA A 857 15.65 -31.19 37.08
C ALA A 857 14.11 -31.05 37.19
N SER A 858 13.43 -31.02 36.04
CA SER A 858 11.97 -30.92 35.88
C SER A 858 11.33 -32.18 35.29
N ALA A 859 12.08 -33.28 35.15
CA ALA A 859 11.64 -34.53 34.51
C ALA A 859 10.33 -35.06 35.13
N SER A 860 9.24 -34.88 34.41
CA SER A 860 7.96 -35.54 34.67
C SER A 860 7.76 -36.60 33.60
N PHE A 861 7.13 -37.72 33.94
CA PHE A 861 6.82 -38.79 32.98
C PHE A 861 5.93 -39.87 33.60
N GLU A 862 5.34 -40.68 32.73
CA GLU A 862 4.77 -41.96 33.09
C GLU A 862 5.69 -43.10 32.65
N LEU A 863 5.95 -44.00 33.59
CA LEU A 863 6.49 -45.32 33.30
C LEU A 863 5.33 -46.32 33.19
N ILE A 864 5.40 -47.20 32.19
CA ILE A 864 4.62 -48.43 32.15
C ILE A 864 5.56 -49.62 31.98
N TYR A 865 5.31 -50.70 32.70
CA TYR A 865 5.98 -51.97 32.47
C TYR A 865 5.35 -52.65 31.25
N SER A 866 6.11 -52.88 30.16
CA SER A 866 5.56 -53.55 28.97
C SER A 866 5.70 -55.06 29.05
N ASP A 867 6.91 -55.56 29.30
CA ASP A 867 7.25 -56.99 29.28
C ASP A 867 8.63 -57.23 29.92
N ALA A 868 9.03 -58.49 30.09
CA ALA A 868 10.31 -58.83 30.73
C ALA A 868 11.57 -58.49 29.89
N THR A 869 11.42 -58.17 28.60
CA THR A 869 12.52 -57.81 27.69
C THR A 869 12.80 -56.31 27.76
N ASN A 870 11.76 -55.50 27.58
CA ASN A 870 11.85 -54.04 27.57
C ASN A 870 11.74 -53.43 28.97
N GLY A 871 11.03 -54.10 29.88
CA GLY A 871 10.81 -53.69 31.26
C GLY A 871 9.93 -52.45 31.37
N TRP A 872 10.31 -51.57 32.29
CA TRP A 872 9.71 -50.25 32.50
C TRP A 872 10.12 -49.31 31.36
N VAL A 873 9.22 -49.11 30.41
CA VAL A 873 9.38 -48.11 29.35
C VAL A 873 8.81 -46.77 29.81
N ILE A 874 9.54 -45.68 29.52
CA ILE A 874 8.95 -44.33 29.55
C ILE A 874 7.99 -44.26 28.37
N ILE A 875 6.71 -44.04 28.65
CA ILE A 875 5.66 -43.96 27.63
C ILE A 875 5.20 -42.52 27.36
N GLY A 876 5.65 -41.56 28.17
CA GLY A 876 5.51 -40.13 27.92
C GLY A 876 6.17 -39.32 29.03
N GLN A 877 6.95 -38.29 28.66
CA GLN A 877 7.38 -37.20 29.54
C GLN A 877 6.35 -36.07 29.51
#